data_AF-A0A1Y5H935-F1
#
_entry.id   AF-A0A1Y5H935-F1
#
_cell.length_a   1.000
_cell.length_b   1.000
_cell.length_c   1.000
_cell.angle_alpha   90.00
_cell.angle_beta   90.00
_cell.angle_gamma   90.00
#
_symmetry.space_group_name_H-M   'P 1'
#
loop_
_entity.id
_entity.type
_entity.pdbx_description
1 polymer ?
#
loop_
_entity_poly.entity_id
_entity_poly.type
_entity_poly.pdbx_seq_one_letter_code
_entity_poly.pdbx_strand_id
1 'polypeptide(L)'
;ILARLTLVPDQDYTYEARLVRRIGSNPKRVLGIFRKRSEGGRIVPIDKSGSNEWIVADDATNGARDGELVEAEQAGPKGRMGLPRARIVDRLGDPSAPKAVSLIAIHQHGIPDNFPDAVVAEADKAKPMDLKGRTDLLDMPLVTIDPSDARDHDDACYAHADDDPKNPGGHIVWVAIADVAAYVRPGTALDREARKRGNSSYFPDRVVPMLPDRLSGDLCSLHEGVPRPCIAVRMQLDAEGNKLSHHFERALMRSAASLHYGEVQDAMDGAPNDRTGPLLEDVIKPLYAAYGALKTAREARQPLELDLPERKIILDDKGTVQSINFRDRLDAHRLIEEFMVLANVAAAETLIAKRAPQLFRVHEEPSPEKLDSLRETASAAGLTLAKGQVLQTRHLNALLNAAAGTDDAELINISTLRSMTQAYYGIENFGHFGLALRNYAHFTSPIRRYADLIVHRALVTSHGWGKDGLDPAEVENLEQTATHISDTERRSMMAERDTTDRYLAAFLSERVGNEFTGRINGIARFGAFVRLDETGADGLVPVRTLGREFFHFDADASTLMGADTGFVITIGQRVTVRLTEATPVTGGLQLELLTIDDKVLPRGGSRSPAGRSSGKRKKSKVKRKNDKIKRKVVRKRK
;
A
#
# COMPACT_ATOMS: atom_id res chain seq x y z
N ILE A 1 -9.36 32.14 -5.73
CA ILE A 1 -8.12 31.32 -5.55
C ILE A 1 -7.91 31.12 -4.06
N LEU A 2 -7.33 29.99 -3.64
CA LEU A 2 -6.84 29.75 -2.29
C LEU A 2 -5.31 29.91 -2.34
N ALA A 3 -4.74 30.68 -1.42
CA ALA A 3 -3.30 30.90 -1.33
C ALA A 3 -2.85 30.83 0.13
N ARG A 4 -1.65 30.29 0.35
CA ARG A 4 -0.97 30.33 1.65
C ARG A 4 -0.25 31.67 1.74
N LEU A 5 -0.57 32.44 2.78
CA LEU A 5 0.08 33.72 3.06
C LEU A 5 1.26 33.47 4.00
N THR A 6 2.44 33.95 3.61
CA THR A 6 3.63 33.98 4.45
C THR A 6 4.00 35.44 4.70
N LEU A 7 4.21 35.80 5.96
CA LEU A 7 4.68 37.13 6.32
C LEU A 7 6.15 37.27 5.90
N VAL A 8 6.49 38.29 5.11
CA VAL A 8 7.88 38.57 4.69
C VAL A 8 8.23 40.00 5.10
N PRO A 9 8.80 40.21 6.29
CA PRO A 9 9.00 41.54 6.85
C PRO A 9 10.08 42.38 6.13
N ASP A 10 10.97 41.76 5.36
CA ASP A 10 12.13 42.41 4.73
C ASP A 10 12.01 42.59 3.21
N GLN A 11 10.79 42.60 2.68
CA GLN A 11 10.52 42.88 1.26
C GLN A 11 9.57 44.07 1.09
N ASP A 12 9.45 44.59 -0.13
CA ASP A 12 8.56 45.71 -0.48
C ASP A 12 7.06 45.40 -0.26
N TYR A 13 6.72 44.19 0.17
CA TYR A 13 5.37 43.74 0.49
C TYR A 13 5.36 42.91 1.78
N THR A 14 4.32 43.07 2.60
CA THR A 14 4.20 42.45 3.93
C THR A 14 3.85 40.96 3.89
N TYR A 15 3.21 40.51 2.81
CA TYR A 15 2.77 39.12 2.64
C TYR A 15 3.08 38.60 1.25
N GLU A 16 3.69 37.43 1.18
CA GLU A 16 3.78 36.63 -0.04
C GLU A 16 2.64 35.62 -0.07
N ALA A 17 1.91 35.56 -1.19
CA ALA A 17 0.81 34.62 -1.37
C ALA A 17 1.24 33.51 -2.35
N ARG A 18 1.49 32.30 -1.85
CA ARG A 18 1.72 31.12 -2.71
C ARG A 18 0.40 30.49 -3.07
N LEU A 19 0.05 30.48 -4.36
CA LEU A 19 -1.17 29.86 -4.87
C LEU A 19 -1.22 28.38 -4.45
N VAL A 20 -2.23 28.01 -3.69
CA VAL A 20 -2.53 26.61 -3.32
C VAL A 20 -3.42 25.99 -4.38
N ARG A 21 -4.52 26.66 -4.75
CA ARG A 21 -5.39 26.25 -5.86
C ARG A 21 -6.26 27.38 -6.41
N ARG A 22 -6.75 27.22 -7.64
CA ARG A 22 -7.80 28.08 -8.22
C ARG A 22 -9.17 27.63 -7.68
N ILE A 23 -10.02 28.58 -7.28
CA ILE A 23 -11.38 28.31 -6.81
C ILE A 23 -12.30 28.50 -8.02
N GLY A 24 -13.19 27.54 -8.29
CA GLY A 24 -14.02 27.50 -9.50
C GLY A 24 -13.54 26.47 -10.53
N SER A 25 -14.27 26.41 -11.65
CA SER A 25 -14.47 25.21 -12.45
C SER A 25 -13.25 24.37 -12.85
N ASN A 26 -13.32 23.05 -12.65
CA ASN A 26 -12.31 22.07 -13.10
C ASN A 26 -12.82 21.26 -14.32
N PRO A 27 -12.45 21.65 -15.56
CA PRO A 27 -12.77 20.85 -16.74
C PRO A 27 -12.05 19.50 -16.69
N LYS A 28 -12.65 18.47 -17.30
CA LYS A 28 -12.05 17.12 -17.38
C LYS A 28 -10.78 17.18 -18.22
N ARG A 29 -9.64 16.83 -17.61
CA ARG A 29 -8.32 16.88 -18.22
C ARG A 29 -7.89 15.53 -18.81
N VAL A 30 -7.03 15.58 -19.81
CA VAL A 30 -6.45 14.44 -20.53
C VAL A 30 -4.93 14.61 -20.47
N LEU A 31 -4.23 13.54 -20.10
CA LEU A 31 -2.77 13.51 -20.06
C LEU A 31 -2.26 12.70 -21.25
N GLY A 32 -1.20 13.17 -21.91
CA GLY A 32 -0.57 12.38 -22.96
C GLY A 32 0.69 13.02 -23.51
N ILE A 33 1.33 12.34 -24.46
CA ILE A 33 2.53 12.84 -25.12
C ILE A 33 2.12 13.66 -26.34
N PHE A 34 2.58 14.90 -26.44
CA PHE A 34 2.35 15.72 -27.61
C PHE A 34 3.26 15.26 -28.77
N ARG A 35 2.64 14.97 -29.92
CA ARG A 35 3.30 14.66 -31.18
C ARG A 35 3.01 15.77 -32.18
N LYS A 36 4.03 16.54 -32.51
CA LYS A 36 3.90 17.69 -33.41
C LYS A 36 3.65 17.21 -34.84
N ARG A 37 2.77 17.91 -35.56
CA ARG A 37 2.50 17.69 -36.99
C ARG A 37 2.76 18.97 -37.79
N SER A 38 2.55 18.92 -39.10
CA SER A 38 2.69 20.09 -39.98
C SER A 38 1.74 21.23 -39.60
N GLU A 39 0.55 20.92 -39.07
CA GLU A 39 -0.39 21.88 -38.48
C GLU A 39 -0.82 21.35 -37.10
N GLY A 40 -0.49 22.08 -36.03
CA GLY A 40 -0.76 21.66 -34.66
C GLY A 40 -0.10 20.33 -34.27
N GLY A 41 -0.89 19.39 -33.76
CA GLY A 41 -0.38 18.08 -33.37
C GLY A 41 -1.42 17.10 -32.89
N ARG A 42 -0.93 16.04 -32.25
CA ARG A 42 -1.76 15.05 -31.57
C ARG A 42 -1.28 14.81 -30.16
N ILE A 43 -2.21 14.52 -29.26
CA ILE A 43 -1.88 13.95 -27.96
C ILE A 43 -2.07 12.45 -28.10
N VAL A 44 -0.99 11.70 -27.93
CA VAL A 44 -1.01 10.24 -27.94
C VAL A 44 -1.00 9.72 -26.51
N PRO A 45 -1.66 8.57 -26.24
CA PRO A 45 -1.60 7.91 -24.95
C PRO A 45 -0.15 7.58 -24.54
N ILE A 46 0.11 7.57 -23.23
CA ILE A 46 1.43 7.22 -22.68
C ILE A 46 1.63 5.71 -22.69
N ASP A 47 0.55 4.94 -22.61
CA ASP A 47 0.54 3.48 -22.66
C ASP A 47 0.08 2.96 -24.03
N LYS A 48 0.49 1.74 -24.39
CA LYS A 48 0.06 1.10 -25.65
C LYS A 48 -1.41 0.63 -25.62
N SER A 49 -2.02 0.56 -24.44
CA SER A 49 -3.42 0.15 -24.22
C SER A 49 -4.43 1.30 -24.24
N GLY A 50 -3.99 2.57 -24.16
CA GLY A 50 -4.85 3.73 -24.17
C GLY A 50 -5.58 3.90 -25.51
N SER A 51 -6.89 4.14 -25.45
CA SER A 51 -7.76 3.98 -26.62
C SER A 51 -8.00 5.25 -27.44
N ASN A 52 -7.59 6.45 -27.01
CA ASN A 52 -7.99 7.69 -27.69
C ASN A 52 -6.84 8.70 -27.88
N GLU A 53 -6.45 8.90 -29.13
CA GLU A 53 -5.66 10.05 -29.56
C GLU A 53 -6.54 11.31 -29.63
N TRP A 54 -5.95 12.48 -29.36
CA TRP A 54 -6.64 13.77 -29.48
C TRP A 54 -5.96 14.63 -30.52
N ILE A 55 -6.75 15.34 -31.33
CA ILE A 55 -6.24 16.34 -32.27
C ILE A 55 -6.12 17.67 -31.54
N VAL A 56 -4.95 18.30 -31.65
CA VAL A 56 -4.69 19.64 -31.12
C VAL A 56 -4.49 20.58 -32.32
N ALA A 57 -5.32 21.61 -32.41
CA ALA A 57 -5.17 22.65 -33.43
C ALA A 57 -3.92 23.51 -33.13
N ASP A 58 -3.38 24.17 -34.15
CA ASP A 58 -2.12 24.91 -34.04
C ASP A 58 -2.16 26.04 -32.98
N ASP A 59 -3.29 26.74 -32.92
CA ASP A 59 -3.61 27.78 -31.94
C ASP A 59 -3.89 27.24 -30.52
N ALA A 60 -4.04 25.92 -30.39
CA ALA A 60 -4.41 25.23 -29.16
C ALA A 60 -3.25 24.39 -28.58
N THR A 61 -2.04 24.52 -29.13
CA THR A 61 -0.84 23.76 -28.70
C THR A 61 -0.20 24.29 -27.42
N ASN A 62 -0.50 25.53 -27.02
CA ASN A 62 0.13 26.20 -25.88
C ASN A 62 1.68 26.17 -25.94
N GLY A 63 2.26 26.11 -27.15
CA GLY A 63 3.71 26.05 -27.36
C GLY A 63 4.37 24.70 -27.02
N ALA A 64 3.59 23.61 -26.94
CA ALA A 64 4.11 22.27 -26.66
C ALA A 64 5.14 21.80 -27.70
N ARG A 65 6.19 21.15 -27.24
CA ARG A 65 7.26 20.58 -28.07
C ARG A 65 6.97 19.11 -28.37
N ASP A 66 7.50 18.61 -29.48
CA ASP A 66 7.36 17.18 -29.81
C ASP A 66 7.99 16.31 -28.71
N GLY A 67 7.25 15.30 -28.25
CA GLY A 67 7.67 14.41 -27.17
C GLY A 67 7.39 14.90 -25.76
N GLU A 68 6.85 16.11 -25.58
CA GLU A 68 6.54 16.67 -24.27
C GLU A 68 5.29 16.02 -23.66
N LEU A 69 5.30 15.77 -22.35
CA LEU A 69 4.11 15.41 -21.60
C LEU A 69 3.23 16.66 -21.45
N VAL A 70 1.96 16.54 -21.83
CA VAL A 70 1.02 17.66 -21.80
C VAL A 70 -0.28 17.26 -21.15
N GLU A 71 -0.91 18.25 -20.53
CA GLU A 71 -2.27 18.16 -20.03
C GLU A 71 -3.19 19.01 -20.91
N ALA A 72 -4.33 18.46 -21.29
CA ALA A 72 -5.25 19.09 -22.22
C ALA A 72 -6.71 18.94 -21.79
N GLU A 73 -7.55 19.88 -22.22
CA GLU A 73 -9.00 19.82 -22.04
C GLU A 73 -9.69 19.59 -23.38
N GLN A 74 -10.90 19.00 -23.36
CA GLN A 74 -11.68 18.83 -24.59
C GLN A 74 -12.03 20.19 -25.20
N ALA A 75 -11.69 20.36 -26.48
CA ALA A 75 -12.06 21.52 -27.27
C ALA A 75 -13.23 21.18 -28.21
N GLY A 76 -14.39 21.81 -28.00
CA GLY A 76 -15.57 21.66 -28.86
C GLY A 76 -16.59 20.59 -28.42
N PRO A 77 -17.71 20.43 -29.16
CA PRO A 77 -18.84 19.61 -28.72
C PRO A 77 -18.52 18.10 -28.67
N LYS A 78 -19.06 17.42 -27.64
CA LYS A 78 -19.02 15.95 -27.52
C LYS A 78 -19.77 15.28 -28.68
N GLY A 79 -19.24 14.20 -29.23
CA GLY A 79 -19.98 13.28 -30.11
C GLY A 79 -19.90 13.52 -31.61
N ARG A 80 -18.92 14.29 -32.12
CA ARG A 80 -18.64 14.32 -33.57
C ARG A 80 -17.92 13.03 -34.01
N MET A 81 -18.23 12.56 -35.23
CA MET A 81 -17.49 11.49 -35.90
C MET A 81 -16.02 11.90 -36.11
N GLY A 82 -15.07 11.08 -35.64
CA GLY A 82 -13.63 11.32 -35.76
C GLY A 82 -12.90 11.43 -34.40
N LEU A 83 -11.60 11.71 -34.44
CA LEU A 83 -10.82 11.91 -33.21
C LEU A 83 -11.29 13.17 -32.46
N PRO A 84 -11.41 13.10 -31.13
CA PRO A 84 -11.81 14.25 -30.34
C PRO A 84 -10.73 15.35 -30.39
N ARG A 85 -11.18 16.60 -30.29
CA ARG A 85 -10.30 17.77 -30.27
C ARG A 85 -9.96 18.16 -28.83
N ALA A 86 -8.72 18.57 -28.62
CA ALA A 86 -8.22 19.02 -27.34
C ALA A 86 -7.48 20.36 -27.47
N ARG A 87 -7.45 21.11 -26.37
CA ARG A 87 -6.60 22.28 -26.18
C ARG A 87 -5.64 21.99 -25.04
N ILE A 88 -4.35 22.19 -25.28
CA ILE A 88 -3.33 22.02 -24.25
C ILE A 88 -3.50 23.15 -23.23
N VAL A 89 -3.69 22.76 -21.96
CA VAL A 89 -3.84 23.69 -20.84
C VAL A 89 -2.55 23.80 -20.04
N ASP A 90 -1.76 22.74 -19.99
CA ASP A 90 -0.49 22.73 -19.26
C ASP A 90 0.58 21.88 -19.95
N ARG A 91 1.84 22.28 -19.75
CA ARG A 91 3.03 21.63 -20.30
C ARG A 91 3.87 21.09 -19.16
N LEU A 92 3.85 19.78 -19.00
CA LEU A 92 4.47 19.09 -17.88
C LEU A 92 5.94 18.75 -18.16
N GLY A 93 6.42 19.01 -19.37
CA GLY A 93 7.82 18.88 -19.75
C GLY A 93 8.18 17.45 -20.17
N ASP A 94 9.39 17.04 -19.83
CA ASP A 94 9.89 15.71 -20.18
C ASP A 94 9.12 14.62 -19.42
N PRO A 95 8.59 13.57 -20.09
CA PRO A 95 7.94 12.44 -19.42
C PRO A 95 8.81 11.67 -18.42
N SER A 96 10.14 11.79 -18.53
CA SER A 96 11.11 11.23 -17.57
C SER A 96 11.44 12.18 -16.41
N ALA A 97 10.99 13.43 -16.46
CA ALA A 97 11.20 14.37 -15.37
C ALA A 97 10.43 13.95 -14.12
N PRO A 98 10.93 14.22 -12.91
CA PRO A 98 10.30 13.74 -11.68
C PRO A 98 8.83 14.10 -11.51
N LYS A 99 8.44 15.34 -11.84
CA LYS A 99 7.07 15.82 -11.73
C LYS A 99 6.07 15.05 -12.60
N ALA A 100 6.56 14.42 -13.68
CA ALA A 100 5.76 13.63 -14.60
C ALA A 100 5.52 12.20 -14.10
N VAL A 101 6.43 11.63 -13.30
CA VAL A 101 6.43 10.21 -12.91
C VAL A 101 5.12 9.78 -12.27
N SER A 102 4.71 10.47 -11.19
CA SER A 102 3.47 10.16 -10.47
C SER A 102 2.22 10.52 -11.28
N LEU A 103 2.26 11.61 -12.07
CA LEU A 103 1.13 12.00 -12.93
C LEU A 103 0.82 10.94 -13.99
N ILE A 104 1.85 10.34 -14.58
CA ILE A 104 1.67 9.25 -15.54
C ILE A 104 0.97 8.06 -14.86
N ALA A 105 1.43 7.65 -13.67
CA ALA A 105 0.84 6.52 -12.95
C ALA A 105 -0.62 6.79 -12.55
N ILE A 106 -0.92 7.97 -12.00
CA ILE A 106 -2.28 8.42 -11.65
C ILE A 106 -3.20 8.30 -12.88
N HIS A 107 -2.76 8.79 -14.03
CA HIS A 107 -3.56 8.76 -15.24
C HIS A 107 -3.71 7.34 -15.83
N GLN A 108 -2.62 6.58 -15.90
CA GLN A 108 -2.59 5.23 -16.44
C GLN A 108 -3.54 4.30 -15.68
N HIS A 109 -3.59 4.42 -14.36
CA HIS A 109 -4.49 3.64 -13.51
C HIS A 109 -5.90 4.25 -13.40
N GLY A 110 -6.14 5.44 -13.96
CA GLY A 110 -7.44 6.11 -13.91
C GLY A 110 -7.84 6.54 -12.50
N ILE A 111 -6.86 6.95 -11.67
CA ILE A 111 -7.10 7.47 -10.32
C ILE A 111 -7.74 8.87 -10.45
N PRO A 112 -8.92 9.13 -9.86
CA PRO A 112 -9.53 10.45 -9.88
C PRO A 112 -8.71 11.42 -9.05
N ASP A 113 -8.02 12.35 -9.71
CA ASP A 113 -7.15 13.35 -9.08
C ASP A 113 -7.85 14.70 -8.89
N ASN A 114 -8.78 15.05 -9.77
CA ASN A 114 -9.51 16.31 -9.74
C ASN A 114 -10.88 16.22 -9.05
N PHE A 115 -11.19 17.18 -8.17
CA PHE A 115 -12.50 17.28 -7.53
C PHE A 115 -13.50 18.02 -8.43
N PRO A 116 -14.74 17.50 -8.60
CA PRO A 116 -15.82 18.24 -9.26
C PRO A 116 -16.22 19.52 -8.53
N ASP A 117 -16.73 20.51 -9.28
CA ASP A 117 -17.09 21.83 -8.74
C ASP A 117 -18.13 21.76 -7.62
N ALA A 118 -19.12 20.86 -7.76
CA ALA A 118 -20.15 20.66 -6.73
C ALA A 118 -19.54 20.16 -5.41
N VAL A 119 -18.50 19.32 -5.47
CA VAL A 119 -17.81 18.77 -4.31
C VAL A 119 -17.00 19.85 -3.61
N VAL A 120 -16.27 20.65 -4.39
CA VAL A 120 -15.51 21.80 -3.87
C VAL A 120 -16.43 22.82 -3.21
N ALA A 121 -17.53 23.19 -3.88
CA ALA A 121 -18.48 24.16 -3.35
C ALA A 121 -19.19 23.66 -2.09
N GLU A 122 -19.41 22.35 -1.97
CA GLU A 122 -19.95 21.74 -0.76
C GLU A 122 -18.92 21.79 0.39
N ALA A 123 -17.66 21.41 0.14
CA ALA A 123 -16.60 21.47 1.14
C ALA A 123 -16.33 22.91 1.62
N ASP A 124 -16.30 23.89 0.72
CA ASP A 124 -16.04 25.29 1.05
C ASP A 124 -17.16 25.92 1.91
N LYS A 125 -18.38 25.35 1.87
CA LYS A 125 -19.51 25.76 2.73
C LYS A 125 -19.47 25.14 4.12
N ALA A 126 -18.66 24.09 4.34
CA ALA A 126 -18.58 23.42 5.62
C ALA A 126 -18.01 24.36 6.70
N LYS A 127 -18.60 24.27 7.90
CA LYS A 127 -18.26 25.09 9.07
C LYS A 127 -17.82 24.18 10.22
N PRO A 128 -16.94 24.65 11.11
CA PRO A 128 -16.60 23.93 12.34
C PRO A 128 -17.86 23.58 13.14
N MET A 129 -17.84 22.42 13.79
CA MET A 129 -18.93 21.95 14.64
C MET A 129 -18.76 22.43 16.09
N ASP A 130 -19.88 22.60 16.78
CA ASP A 130 -19.92 22.93 18.20
C ASP A 130 -20.13 21.67 19.06
N LEU A 131 -20.22 21.86 20.39
CA LEU A 131 -20.40 20.79 21.37
C LEU A 131 -21.83 20.19 21.37
N LYS A 132 -22.77 20.75 20.61
CA LYS A 132 -24.18 20.39 20.74
C LYS A 132 -24.42 18.92 20.38
N GLY A 133 -24.92 18.15 21.35
CA GLY A 133 -25.21 16.73 21.18
C GLY A 133 -23.97 15.83 21.16
N ARG A 134 -22.83 16.32 21.68
CA ARG A 134 -21.55 15.62 21.77
C ARG A 134 -21.07 15.57 23.21
N THR A 135 -20.32 14.53 23.57
CA THR A 135 -19.55 14.52 24.83
C THR A 135 -18.45 15.58 24.78
N ASP A 136 -18.22 16.26 25.89
CA ASP A 136 -17.13 17.22 26.06
C ASP A 136 -15.83 16.49 26.45
N LEU A 137 -14.86 16.49 25.56
CA LEU A 137 -13.50 15.98 25.77
C LEU A 137 -12.45 17.10 25.58
N LEU A 138 -12.84 18.36 25.74
CA LEU A 138 -11.97 19.50 25.44
C LEU A 138 -10.80 19.65 26.42
N ASP A 139 -10.95 19.17 27.64
CA ASP A 139 -9.93 19.24 28.71
C ASP A 139 -9.16 17.92 28.88
N MET A 140 -9.51 16.87 28.12
CA MET A 140 -8.77 15.61 28.13
C MET A 140 -7.44 15.79 27.36
N PRO A 141 -6.29 15.36 27.90
CA PRO A 141 -4.97 15.58 27.29
C PRO A 141 -4.69 14.60 26.14
N LEU A 142 -5.61 14.55 25.17
CA LEU A 142 -5.46 13.80 23.92
C LEU A 142 -4.36 14.42 23.06
N VAL A 143 -3.47 13.60 22.51
CA VAL A 143 -2.39 14.04 21.61
C VAL A 143 -2.46 13.31 20.28
N THR A 144 -2.03 13.95 19.19
CA THR A 144 -1.81 13.27 17.91
C THR A 144 -0.33 12.91 17.78
N ILE A 145 -0.01 11.75 17.19
CA ILE A 145 1.38 11.29 17.00
C ILE A 145 1.53 10.75 15.57
N ASP A 146 2.17 11.53 14.71
CA ASP A 146 2.17 11.31 13.26
C ASP A 146 3.58 11.47 12.65
N PRO A 147 3.77 11.18 11.34
CA PRO A 147 4.96 11.62 10.63
C PRO A 147 5.10 13.15 10.65
N SER A 148 6.33 13.67 10.67
CA SER A 148 6.59 15.12 10.71
C SER A 148 6.09 15.89 9.48
N ASP A 149 5.82 15.19 8.37
CA ASP A 149 5.29 15.72 7.12
C ASP A 149 3.76 15.55 6.96
N ALA A 150 3.08 14.96 7.96
CA ALA A 150 1.64 14.79 7.97
C ALA A 150 0.89 16.13 8.04
N ARG A 151 -0.28 16.19 7.39
CA ARG A 151 -1.17 17.36 7.41
C ARG A 151 -2.58 17.03 7.89
N ASP A 152 -2.97 15.79 7.68
CA ASP A 152 -4.22 15.16 8.07
C ASP A 152 -3.97 14.24 9.27
N HIS A 153 -4.47 14.66 10.43
CA HIS A 153 -4.42 13.89 11.68
C HIS A 153 -5.79 13.23 11.88
N ASP A 154 -5.86 11.93 11.59
CA ASP A 154 -7.08 11.12 11.73
C ASP A 154 -7.37 10.76 13.20
N ASP A 155 -6.32 10.53 13.98
CA ASP A 155 -6.39 9.94 15.31
C ASP A 155 -5.65 10.74 16.37
N ALA A 156 -6.20 10.70 17.58
CA ALA A 156 -5.57 11.18 18.80
C ALA A 156 -5.71 10.13 19.90
N CYS A 157 -4.74 10.06 20.80
CA CYS A 157 -4.74 9.10 21.88
C CYS A 157 -4.41 9.72 23.24
N TYR A 158 -4.88 9.04 24.28
CA TYR A 158 -4.55 9.31 25.67
C TYR A 158 -4.66 7.99 26.43
N ALA A 159 -3.81 7.77 27.43
CA ALA A 159 -3.92 6.63 28.30
C ALA A 159 -3.62 7.01 29.74
N HIS A 160 -4.20 6.29 30.68
CA HIS A 160 -3.89 6.40 32.10
C HIS A 160 -4.08 5.05 32.79
N ALA A 161 -3.59 4.93 34.03
CA ALA A 161 -3.83 3.74 34.85
C ALA A 161 -5.34 3.59 35.12
N ASP A 162 -5.82 2.35 35.21
CA ASP A 162 -7.19 2.08 35.61
C ASP A 162 -7.35 2.21 37.13
N ASP A 163 -8.25 3.09 37.55
CA ASP A 163 -8.54 3.35 38.96
C ASP A 163 -9.50 2.31 39.56
N ASP A 164 -10.04 1.38 38.77
CA ASP A 164 -10.90 0.30 39.28
C ASP A 164 -10.11 -0.64 40.20
N PRO A 165 -10.45 -0.74 41.50
CA PRO A 165 -9.76 -1.64 42.44
C PRO A 165 -9.82 -3.13 42.06
N LYS A 166 -10.73 -3.51 41.15
CA LYS A 166 -10.86 -4.87 40.62
C LYS A 166 -9.94 -5.16 39.43
N ASN A 167 -9.25 -4.14 38.91
CA ASN A 167 -8.34 -4.23 37.79
C ASN A 167 -6.95 -3.66 38.13
N PRO A 168 -6.26 -4.21 39.16
CA PRO A 168 -4.98 -3.68 39.60
C PRO A 168 -3.94 -3.78 38.50
N GLY A 169 -3.27 -2.66 38.21
CA GLY A 169 -2.30 -2.58 37.12
C GLY A 169 -2.93 -2.51 35.73
N GLY A 170 -4.25 -2.39 35.64
CA GLY A 170 -4.96 -2.17 34.39
C GLY A 170 -4.73 -0.78 33.81
N HIS A 171 -5.17 -0.61 32.57
CA HIS A 171 -5.02 0.64 31.81
C HIS A 171 -6.35 1.06 31.17
N ILE A 172 -6.57 2.36 31.11
CA ILE A 172 -7.61 2.96 30.28
C ILE A 172 -6.94 3.63 29.09
N VAL A 173 -7.37 3.23 27.89
CA VAL A 173 -6.90 3.80 26.62
C VAL A 173 -8.05 4.48 25.91
N TRP A 174 -7.83 5.74 25.55
CA TRP A 174 -8.71 6.54 24.72
C TRP A 174 -8.11 6.68 23.34
N VAL A 175 -8.93 6.41 22.32
CA VAL A 175 -8.63 6.70 20.92
C VAL A 175 -9.75 7.54 20.36
N ALA A 176 -9.46 8.78 19.96
CA ALA A 176 -10.39 9.71 19.37
C ALA A 176 -10.10 9.83 17.87
N ILE A 177 -11.09 9.51 17.03
CA ILE A 177 -10.95 9.54 15.57
C ILE A 177 -11.78 10.67 14.98
N ALA A 178 -11.22 11.41 14.02
CA ALA A 178 -11.90 12.46 13.27
C ALA A 178 -13.32 12.05 12.82
N ASP A 179 -14.34 12.83 13.19
CA ASP A 179 -15.74 12.54 12.84
C ASP A 179 -16.07 13.05 11.43
N VAL A 180 -15.52 12.36 10.43
CA VAL A 180 -15.72 12.69 9.01
C VAL A 180 -17.17 12.50 8.58
N ALA A 181 -17.88 11.53 9.18
CA ALA A 181 -19.30 11.27 8.90
C ALA A 181 -20.19 12.51 9.15
N ALA A 182 -19.80 13.37 10.09
CA ALA A 182 -20.52 14.60 10.37
C ALA A 182 -20.51 15.59 9.18
N TYR A 183 -19.40 15.63 8.43
CA TYR A 183 -19.20 16.51 7.29
C TYR A 183 -19.59 15.85 5.95
N VAL A 184 -19.26 14.58 5.78
CA VAL A 184 -19.51 13.82 4.55
C VAL A 184 -20.75 12.95 4.77
N ARG A 185 -21.93 13.49 4.43
CA ARG A 185 -23.22 12.83 4.66
C ARG A 185 -23.64 11.94 3.49
N PRO A 186 -24.37 10.83 3.73
CA PRO A 186 -24.84 9.94 2.66
C PRO A 186 -25.54 10.68 1.52
N GLY A 187 -25.21 10.31 0.27
CA GLY A 187 -25.87 10.84 -0.93
C GLY A 187 -25.51 12.28 -1.29
N THR A 188 -24.57 12.92 -0.59
CA THR A 188 -24.05 14.25 -0.94
C THR A 188 -23.07 14.20 -2.13
N ALA A 189 -22.62 15.36 -2.63
CA ALA A 189 -21.60 15.38 -3.68
C ALA A 189 -20.25 14.91 -3.11
N LEU A 190 -19.92 15.35 -1.89
CA LEU A 190 -18.76 14.86 -1.14
C LEU A 190 -18.74 13.34 -1.00
N ASP A 191 -19.85 12.76 -0.56
CA ASP A 191 -19.98 11.33 -0.36
C ASP A 191 -19.80 10.52 -1.64
N ARG A 192 -20.49 10.91 -2.72
CA ARG A 192 -20.34 10.24 -4.02
C ARG A 192 -18.91 10.28 -4.55
N GLU A 193 -18.21 11.40 -4.37
CA GLU A 193 -16.81 11.52 -4.80
C GLU A 193 -15.86 10.76 -3.88
N ALA A 194 -16.09 10.77 -2.57
CA ALA A 194 -15.33 9.97 -1.60
C ALA A 194 -15.47 8.47 -1.89
N ARG A 195 -16.69 7.97 -2.16
CA ARG A 195 -16.94 6.59 -2.58
C ARG A 195 -16.22 6.25 -3.89
N LYS A 196 -16.32 7.13 -4.89
CA LYS A 196 -15.68 6.94 -6.21
C LYS A 196 -14.16 6.84 -6.12
N ARG A 197 -13.53 7.64 -5.24
CA ARG A 197 -12.09 7.58 -4.96
C ARG A 197 -11.74 6.35 -4.11
N GLY A 198 -12.56 6.05 -3.11
CA GLY A 198 -12.45 4.91 -2.19
C GLY A 198 -11.40 5.09 -1.10
N ASN A 199 -10.23 5.61 -1.46
CA ASN A 199 -9.14 5.91 -0.54
C ASN A 199 -8.25 7.05 -1.09
N SER A 200 -7.41 7.63 -0.23
CA SER A 200 -6.29 8.47 -0.66
C SER A 200 -5.17 7.59 -1.25
N SER A 201 -4.44 8.10 -2.25
CA SER A 201 -3.26 7.44 -2.83
C SER A 201 -2.00 8.26 -2.55
N TYR A 202 -0.92 7.61 -2.09
CA TYR A 202 0.30 8.25 -1.60
C TYR A 202 1.48 7.98 -2.53
N PHE A 203 1.93 9.00 -3.25
CA PHE A 203 3.09 8.94 -4.14
C PHE A 203 4.29 9.65 -3.50
N PRO A 204 5.53 9.33 -3.89
CA PRO A 204 6.73 9.93 -3.30
C PRO A 204 6.76 11.48 -3.33
N ASP A 205 6.19 12.13 -4.34
CA ASP A 205 6.15 13.60 -4.48
C ASP A 205 4.80 14.23 -4.13
N ARG A 206 3.73 13.45 -3.93
CA ARG A 206 2.37 14.00 -3.73
C ARG A 206 1.38 13.00 -3.16
N VAL A 207 0.26 13.52 -2.67
CA VAL A 207 -0.91 12.74 -2.26
C VAL A 207 -2.09 13.09 -3.17
N VAL A 208 -2.84 12.08 -3.61
CA VAL A 208 -4.16 12.25 -4.22
C VAL A 208 -5.20 11.95 -3.14
N PRO A 209 -5.80 12.96 -2.51
CA PRO A 209 -6.63 12.74 -1.32
C PRO A 209 -8.03 12.24 -1.69
N MET A 210 -8.63 11.46 -0.79
CA MET A 210 -10.04 11.05 -0.90
C MET A 210 -10.99 12.25 -0.76
N LEU A 211 -10.66 13.19 0.13
CA LEU A 211 -11.48 14.34 0.46
C LEU A 211 -10.79 15.66 0.07
N PRO A 212 -11.55 16.74 -0.20
CA PRO A 212 -10.96 18.05 -0.42
C PRO A 212 -10.18 18.54 0.80
N ASP A 213 -9.08 19.28 0.55
CA ASP A 213 -8.18 19.84 1.57
C ASP A 213 -8.88 20.63 2.68
N ARG A 214 -9.97 21.33 2.35
CA ARG A 214 -10.82 22.05 3.31
C ARG A 214 -11.38 21.15 4.41
N LEU A 215 -11.59 19.87 4.11
CA LEU A 215 -12.01 18.86 5.08
C LEU A 215 -10.80 18.11 5.64
N SER A 216 -10.03 17.45 4.78
CA SER A 216 -8.95 16.54 5.21
C SER A 216 -7.83 17.26 5.95
N GLY A 217 -7.40 18.42 5.48
CA GLY A 217 -6.30 19.19 6.08
C GLY A 217 -6.74 20.20 7.13
N ASP A 218 -8.05 20.35 7.40
CA ASP A 218 -8.54 21.37 8.34
C ASP A 218 -9.71 20.90 9.21
N LEU A 219 -10.95 20.84 8.68
CA LEU A 219 -12.15 20.66 9.52
C LEU A 219 -12.26 19.27 10.17
N CYS A 220 -11.68 18.25 9.53
CA CYS A 220 -11.63 16.89 10.06
C CYS A 220 -10.31 16.60 10.79
N SER A 221 -9.21 17.27 10.44
CA SER A 221 -7.90 17.04 11.06
C SER A 221 -7.90 17.51 12.51
N LEU A 222 -7.41 16.65 13.42
CA LEU A 222 -7.37 16.86 14.87
C LEU A 222 -6.25 17.82 15.31
N HIS A 223 -6.26 19.03 14.75
CA HIS A 223 -5.24 20.07 14.98
C HIS A 223 -5.06 20.45 16.45
N GLU A 224 -3.80 20.68 16.82
CA GLU A 224 -3.37 21.15 18.15
C GLU A 224 -4.12 22.43 18.57
N GLY A 225 -4.65 22.44 19.79
CA GLY A 225 -5.31 23.60 20.41
C GLY A 225 -6.69 23.95 19.85
N VAL A 226 -7.15 23.29 18.78
CA VAL A 226 -8.41 23.61 18.11
C VAL A 226 -9.49 22.56 18.41
N PRO A 227 -10.70 22.97 18.84
CA PRO A 227 -11.81 22.04 19.00
C PRO A 227 -12.18 21.34 17.68
N ARG A 228 -12.31 20.01 17.72
CA ARG A 228 -12.62 19.15 16.58
C ARG A 228 -13.59 18.03 16.96
N PRO A 229 -14.58 17.73 16.09
CA PRO A 229 -15.51 16.64 16.34
C PRO A 229 -14.82 15.29 16.13
N CYS A 230 -15.05 14.35 17.03
CA CYS A 230 -14.49 13.00 16.96
C CYS A 230 -15.53 11.93 17.34
N ILE A 231 -15.26 10.69 16.95
CA ILE A 231 -15.83 9.49 17.55
C ILE A 231 -14.72 8.89 18.39
N ALA A 232 -14.91 8.90 19.71
CA ALA A 232 -13.94 8.38 20.67
C ALA A 232 -14.34 6.99 21.16
N VAL A 233 -13.33 6.15 21.39
CA VAL A 233 -13.50 4.87 22.08
C VAL A 233 -12.64 4.86 23.34
N ARG A 234 -13.29 4.58 24.46
CA ARG A 234 -12.64 4.25 25.74
C ARG A 234 -12.51 2.74 25.84
N MET A 235 -11.31 2.24 26.06
CA MET A 235 -11.01 0.81 26.19
C MET A 235 -10.38 0.54 27.54
N GLN A 236 -10.86 -0.49 28.24
CA GLN A 236 -10.32 -0.93 29.53
C GLN A 236 -9.51 -2.20 29.32
N LEU A 237 -8.25 -2.19 29.77
CA LEU A 237 -7.29 -3.28 29.63
C LEU A 237 -6.93 -3.81 31.01
N ASP A 238 -6.71 -5.12 31.14
CA ASP A 238 -6.00 -5.69 32.29
C ASP A 238 -4.49 -5.44 32.20
N ALA A 239 -3.76 -5.85 33.24
CA ALA A 239 -2.31 -5.68 33.34
C ALA A 239 -1.54 -6.44 32.23
N GLU A 240 -2.13 -7.51 31.68
CA GLU A 240 -1.57 -8.29 30.59
C GLU A 240 -2.00 -7.79 29.19
N GLY A 241 -2.77 -6.69 29.13
CA GLY A 241 -3.20 -6.04 27.90
C GLY A 241 -4.43 -6.66 27.24
N ASN A 242 -5.13 -7.59 27.90
CA ASN A 242 -6.40 -8.09 27.40
C ASN A 242 -7.49 -7.03 27.58
N LYS A 243 -8.26 -6.78 26.52
CA LYS A 243 -9.38 -5.83 26.56
C LYS A 243 -10.56 -6.43 27.33
N LEU A 244 -10.87 -5.83 28.48
CA LEU A 244 -11.99 -6.18 29.35
C LEU A 244 -13.31 -5.60 28.85
N SER A 245 -13.30 -4.32 28.47
CA SER A 245 -14.50 -3.60 28.02
C SER A 245 -14.15 -2.44 27.09
N HIS A 246 -15.16 -1.92 26.38
CA HIS A 246 -15.03 -0.68 25.63
C HIS A 246 -16.36 0.06 25.54
N HIS A 247 -16.29 1.38 25.32
CA HIS A 247 -17.43 2.25 25.12
C HIS A 247 -17.11 3.29 24.05
N PHE A 248 -18.02 3.47 23.09
CA PHE A 248 -17.90 4.53 22.11
C PHE A 248 -18.77 5.72 22.47
N GLU A 249 -18.27 6.92 22.17
CA GLU A 249 -19.02 8.16 22.25
C GLU A 249 -18.69 9.10 21.10
N ARG A 250 -19.67 9.94 20.76
CA ARG A 250 -19.49 11.00 19.76
C ARG A 250 -19.22 12.30 20.50
N ALA A 251 -18.03 12.86 20.28
CA ALA A 251 -17.48 13.89 21.15
C ALA A 251 -16.98 15.13 20.38
N LEU A 252 -16.58 16.14 21.14
CA LEU A 252 -15.76 17.26 20.69
C LEU A 252 -14.49 17.26 21.56
N MET A 253 -13.33 17.15 20.93
CA MET A 253 -12.03 17.13 21.60
C MET A 253 -11.18 18.35 21.22
N ARG A 254 -10.12 18.59 21.96
CA ARG A 254 -9.06 19.53 21.60
C ARG A 254 -7.71 18.84 21.80
N SER A 255 -6.94 18.69 20.74
CA SER A 255 -5.62 18.07 20.86
C SER A 255 -4.71 18.96 21.73
N ALA A 256 -4.11 18.40 22.77
CA ALA A 256 -3.19 19.09 23.66
C ALA A 256 -1.83 19.35 22.97
N ALA A 257 -1.41 18.45 22.08
CA ALA A 257 -0.19 18.59 21.28
C ALA A 257 -0.25 17.74 20.00
N SER A 258 0.34 18.25 18.93
CA SER A 258 0.58 17.51 17.69
C SER A 258 2.04 17.06 17.62
N LEU A 259 2.32 15.82 18.03
CA LEU A 259 3.67 15.30 18.16
C LEU A 259 4.08 14.47 16.95
N HIS A 260 5.39 14.32 16.71
CA HIS A 260 5.93 13.38 15.74
C HIS A 260 6.54 12.13 16.40
N TYR A 261 6.58 11.01 15.67
CA TYR A 261 7.10 9.74 16.23
C TYR A 261 8.50 9.85 16.84
N GLY A 262 9.40 10.57 16.16
CA GLY A 262 10.77 10.78 16.64
C GLY A 262 10.84 11.47 18.00
N GLU A 263 10.12 12.58 18.22
CA GLU A 263 10.20 13.32 19.49
C GLU A 263 9.55 12.57 20.65
N VAL A 264 8.52 11.78 20.38
CA VAL A 264 7.90 10.91 21.38
C VAL A 264 8.86 9.80 21.80
N GLN A 265 9.56 9.20 20.82
CA GLN A 265 10.58 8.20 21.08
C GLN A 265 11.75 8.80 21.87
N ASP A 266 12.31 9.92 21.42
CA ASP A 266 13.42 10.61 22.08
C ASP A 266 13.05 11.00 23.52
N ALA A 267 11.83 11.48 23.75
CA ALA A 267 11.34 11.80 25.09
C ALA A 267 11.27 10.58 26.00
N MET A 268 10.77 9.45 25.50
CA MET A 268 10.72 8.19 26.25
C MET A 268 12.13 7.64 26.52
N ASP A 269 13.08 7.86 25.61
CA ASP A 269 14.48 7.45 25.73
C ASP A 269 15.32 8.38 26.65
N GLY A 270 14.69 9.40 27.24
CA GLY A 270 15.30 10.29 28.25
C GLY A 270 15.82 11.62 27.70
N ALA A 271 15.47 11.98 26.47
CA ALA A 271 15.82 13.25 25.82
C ALA A 271 14.55 14.06 25.42
N PRO A 272 13.69 14.46 26.38
CA PRO A 272 12.51 15.27 26.07
C PRO A 272 12.90 16.67 25.56
N ASN A 273 12.12 17.20 24.63
CA ASN A 273 12.21 18.57 24.13
C ASN A 273 11.19 19.48 24.85
N ASP A 274 11.14 20.77 24.50
CA ASP A 274 10.23 21.73 25.13
C ASP A 274 8.74 21.40 24.96
N ARG A 275 8.37 20.60 23.94
CA ARG A 275 6.99 20.16 23.67
C ARG A 275 6.65 18.87 24.43
N THR A 276 7.56 17.91 24.44
CA THR A 276 7.34 16.59 25.05
C THR A 276 7.65 16.56 26.54
N GLY A 277 8.53 17.42 27.04
CA GLY A 277 8.87 17.53 28.45
C GLY A 277 7.66 17.74 29.36
N PRO A 278 6.78 18.72 29.10
CA PRO A 278 5.56 18.93 29.88
C PRO A 278 4.56 17.77 29.83
N LEU A 279 4.63 16.91 28.82
CA LEU A 279 3.71 15.80 28.58
C LEU A 279 4.30 14.44 29.00
N LEU A 280 5.56 14.40 29.41
CA LEU A 280 6.30 13.15 29.60
C LEU A 280 5.67 12.25 30.67
N GLU A 281 5.42 12.80 31.86
CA GLU A 281 4.89 12.03 32.99
C GLU A 281 3.40 11.73 32.86
N ASP A 282 2.62 12.71 32.42
CA ASP A 282 1.15 12.63 32.46
C ASP A 282 0.53 12.04 31.19
N VAL A 283 1.25 12.02 30.06
CA VAL A 283 0.73 11.52 28.78
C VAL A 283 1.64 10.46 28.17
N ILE A 284 2.91 10.77 27.90
CA ILE A 284 3.79 9.88 27.11
C ILE A 284 4.08 8.58 27.88
N LYS A 285 4.52 8.64 29.14
CA LYS A 285 4.78 7.43 29.93
C LYS A 285 3.53 6.55 30.12
N PRO A 286 2.34 7.08 30.44
CA PRO A 286 1.11 6.30 30.46
C PRO A 286 0.76 5.63 29.14
N LEU A 287 0.96 6.30 28.00
CA LEU A 287 0.79 5.69 26.67
C LEU A 287 1.73 4.48 26.50
N TYR A 288 3.01 4.63 26.85
CA TYR A 288 3.99 3.54 26.80
C TYR A 288 3.70 2.41 27.80
N ALA A 289 3.16 2.73 28.98
CA ALA A 289 2.76 1.72 29.96
C ALA A 289 1.63 0.83 29.42
N ALA A 290 0.58 1.45 28.86
CA ALA A 290 -0.50 0.71 28.21
C ALA A 290 -0.01 -0.08 26.97
N TYR A 291 0.92 0.48 26.20
CA TYR A 291 1.58 -0.23 25.11
C TYR A 291 2.37 -1.45 25.58
N GLY A 292 3.08 -1.37 26.72
CA GLY A 292 3.76 -2.50 27.33
C GLY A 292 2.82 -3.67 27.64
N ALA A 293 1.64 -3.37 28.18
CA ALA A 293 0.59 -4.37 28.39
C ALA A 293 0.10 -4.95 27.04
N LEU A 294 -0.21 -4.11 26.06
CA LEU A 294 -0.65 -4.57 24.72
C LEU A 294 0.40 -5.41 23.99
N LYS A 295 1.69 -5.14 24.20
CA LYS A 295 2.78 -5.96 23.67
C LYS A 295 2.69 -7.38 24.20
N THR A 296 2.42 -7.55 25.49
CA THR A 296 2.21 -8.87 26.12
C THR A 296 1.01 -9.59 25.50
N ALA A 297 -0.14 -8.91 25.37
CA ALA A 297 -1.31 -9.48 24.71
C ALA A 297 -1.05 -9.83 23.23
N ARG A 298 -0.27 -9.02 22.53
CA ARG A 298 0.13 -9.26 21.13
C ARG A 298 1.03 -10.48 21.01
N GLU A 299 2.00 -10.65 21.90
CA GLU A 299 2.87 -11.83 21.96
C GLU A 299 2.07 -13.11 22.22
N ALA A 300 1.00 -13.05 23.02
CA ALA A 300 0.07 -14.17 23.18
C ALA A 300 -0.81 -14.42 21.94
N ARG A 301 -1.26 -13.35 21.26
CA ARG A 301 -2.07 -13.40 20.03
C ARG A 301 -1.30 -13.96 18.84
N GLN A 302 0.01 -13.70 18.77
CA GLN A 302 0.93 -14.10 17.70
C GLN A 302 0.41 -13.76 16.29
N PRO A 303 0.20 -12.47 15.94
CA PRO A 303 -0.02 -12.08 14.55
C PRO A 303 1.15 -12.53 13.66
N LEU A 304 0.95 -12.62 12.35
CA LEU A 304 1.99 -13.05 11.42
C LEU A 304 3.16 -12.05 11.41
N GLU A 305 4.38 -12.53 11.69
CA GLU A 305 5.58 -11.70 11.84
C GLU A 305 6.50 -11.83 10.62
N LEU A 306 6.07 -11.25 9.50
CA LEU A 306 6.92 -11.14 8.32
C LEU A 306 7.84 -9.93 8.46
N ASP A 307 9.15 -10.17 8.41
CA ASP A 307 10.14 -9.11 8.28
C ASP A 307 10.16 -8.62 6.83
N LEU A 308 9.61 -7.42 6.61
CA LEU A 308 9.51 -6.77 5.31
C LEU A 308 10.09 -5.37 5.43
N PRO A 309 11.37 -5.17 5.12
CA PRO A 309 11.98 -3.86 5.24
C PRO A 309 11.35 -2.89 4.21
N GLU A 310 10.71 -1.83 4.71
CA GLU A 310 10.14 -0.77 3.89
C GLU A 310 11.24 0.22 3.48
N ARG A 311 11.28 0.57 2.19
CA ARG A 311 12.20 1.59 1.66
C ARG A 311 11.44 2.89 1.39
N LYS A 312 12.00 4.02 1.84
CA LYS A 312 11.50 5.37 1.57
C LYS A 312 12.40 6.05 0.53
N ILE A 313 11.79 6.50 -0.56
CA ILE A 313 12.45 7.34 -1.57
C ILE A 313 12.48 8.77 -1.03
N ILE A 314 13.67 9.37 -0.96
CA ILE A 314 13.87 10.77 -0.59
C ILE A 314 14.11 11.56 -1.87
N LEU A 315 13.30 12.59 -2.10
CA LEU A 315 13.38 13.47 -3.25
C LEU A 315 14.00 14.81 -2.84
N ASP A 316 14.77 15.43 -3.74
CA ASP A 316 15.25 16.80 -3.59
C ASP A 316 14.19 17.85 -4.04
N ASP A 317 14.52 19.14 -3.94
CA ASP A 317 13.63 20.24 -4.32
C ASP A 317 13.24 20.27 -5.80
N LYS A 318 14.03 19.61 -6.66
CA LYS A 318 13.74 19.46 -8.10
C LYS A 318 12.86 18.23 -8.36
N GLY A 319 12.63 17.41 -7.34
CA GLY A 319 11.90 16.15 -7.37
C GLY A 319 12.79 14.96 -7.73
N THR A 320 14.09 15.14 -7.95
CA THR A 320 14.99 14.03 -8.28
C THR A 320 15.29 13.16 -7.07
N VAL A 321 15.50 11.86 -7.28
CA VAL A 321 15.80 10.92 -6.18
C VAL A 321 17.18 11.24 -5.59
N GLN A 322 17.20 11.71 -4.35
CA GLN A 322 18.41 12.01 -3.60
C GLN A 322 18.97 10.75 -2.95
N SER A 323 18.13 9.97 -2.28
CA SER A 323 18.52 8.72 -1.62
C SER A 323 17.34 7.76 -1.46
N ILE A 324 17.66 6.50 -1.16
CA ILE A 324 16.69 5.45 -0.83
C ILE A 324 17.13 4.88 0.52
N ASN A 325 16.31 5.08 1.54
CA ASN A 325 16.63 4.71 2.91
C ASN A 325 15.64 3.66 3.41
N PHE A 326 16.06 2.81 4.35
CA PHE A 326 15.11 1.99 5.09
C PHE A 326 14.31 2.87 6.06
N ARG A 327 13.04 2.55 6.24
CA ARG A 327 12.19 3.22 7.22
C ARG A 327 12.45 2.62 8.58
N ASP A 328 12.84 3.46 9.53
CA ASP A 328 12.96 3.05 10.93
C ASP A 328 11.59 2.73 11.52
N ARG A 329 11.51 1.61 12.25
CA ARG A 329 10.30 1.19 12.96
C ARG A 329 10.49 1.31 14.46
N LEU A 330 10.37 2.54 14.96
CA LEU A 330 10.43 2.90 16.38
C LEU A 330 9.26 2.30 17.19
N ASP A 331 9.42 2.19 18.51
CA ASP A 331 8.35 1.74 19.40
C ASP A 331 7.19 2.75 19.45
N ALA A 332 7.45 4.04 19.26
CA ALA A 332 6.40 5.05 19.08
C ALA A 332 5.45 4.73 17.90
N HIS A 333 5.96 4.16 16.80
CA HIS A 333 5.11 3.71 15.68
C HIS A 333 4.24 2.52 16.11
N ARG A 334 4.86 1.53 16.77
CA ARG A 334 4.18 0.29 17.21
C ARG A 334 3.10 0.57 18.26
N LEU A 335 3.33 1.57 19.11
CA LEU A 335 2.37 2.04 20.11
C LEU A 335 1.07 2.50 19.44
N ILE A 336 1.17 3.42 18.48
CA ILE A 336 0.01 3.91 17.74
C ILE A 336 -0.62 2.77 16.94
N GLU A 337 0.17 1.94 16.26
CA GLU A 337 -0.33 0.76 15.53
C GLU A 337 -1.22 -0.14 16.40
N GLU A 338 -0.77 -0.53 17.60
CA GLU A 338 -1.56 -1.43 18.46
C GLU A 338 -2.81 -0.75 19.05
N PHE A 339 -2.74 0.55 19.36
CA PHE A 339 -3.92 1.31 19.79
C PHE A 339 -4.98 1.36 18.70
N MET A 340 -4.56 1.61 17.46
CA MET A 340 -5.46 1.64 16.31
C MET A 340 -6.04 0.26 16.00
N VAL A 341 -5.23 -0.81 16.07
CA VAL A 341 -5.70 -2.19 15.91
C VAL A 341 -6.77 -2.51 16.96
N LEU A 342 -6.57 -2.11 18.21
CA LEU A 342 -7.53 -2.38 19.26
C LEU A 342 -8.83 -1.58 19.08
N ALA A 343 -8.75 -0.32 18.68
CA ALA A 343 -9.91 0.51 18.36
C ALA A 343 -10.72 -0.07 17.18
N ASN A 344 -10.04 -0.59 16.16
CA ASN A 344 -10.63 -1.31 15.02
C ASN A 344 -11.38 -2.57 15.47
N VAL A 345 -10.80 -3.35 16.39
CA VAL A 345 -11.48 -4.53 17.00
C VAL A 345 -12.71 -4.09 17.78
N ALA A 346 -12.60 -3.04 18.60
CA ALA A 346 -13.72 -2.52 19.39
C ALA A 346 -14.89 -2.06 18.50
N ALA A 347 -14.60 -1.38 17.38
CA ALA A 347 -15.62 -0.94 16.43
C ALA A 347 -16.37 -2.15 15.83
N ALA A 348 -15.62 -3.17 15.39
CA ALA A 348 -16.19 -4.38 14.82
C ALA A 348 -17.09 -5.12 15.83
N GLU A 349 -16.62 -5.29 17.07
CA GLU A 349 -17.35 -5.95 18.15
C GLU A 349 -18.62 -5.19 18.54
N THR A 350 -18.54 -3.86 18.66
CA THR A 350 -19.71 -3.02 18.97
C THR A 350 -20.81 -3.18 17.92
N LEU A 351 -20.45 -3.14 16.64
CA LEU A 351 -21.41 -3.26 15.54
C LEU A 351 -21.97 -4.69 15.43
N ILE A 352 -21.18 -5.72 15.71
CA ILE A 352 -21.66 -7.11 15.82
C ILE A 352 -22.69 -7.22 16.95
N ALA A 353 -22.37 -6.72 18.15
CA ALA A 353 -23.25 -6.80 19.31
C ALA A 353 -24.59 -6.09 19.07
N LYS A 354 -24.56 -4.96 18.34
CA LYS A 354 -25.74 -4.20 17.94
C LYS A 354 -26.45 -4.75 16.70
N ARG A 355 -25.93 -5.81 16.06
CA ARG A 355 -26.43 -6.38 14.79
C ARG A 355 -26.53 -5.32 13.68
N ALA A 356 -25.60 -4.37 13.68
CA ALA A 356 -25.54 -3.30 12.70
C ALA A 356 -24.78 -3.77 11.45
N PRO A 357 -25.26 -3.45 10.23
CA PRO A 357 -24.50 -3.65 9.00
C PRO A 357 -23.16 -2.91 9.06
N GLN A 358 -22.09 -3.55 8.60
CA GLN A 358 -20.74 -2.98 8.60
C GLN A 358 -19.87 -3.62 7.51
N LEU A 359 -18.69 -3.04 7.31
CA LEU A 359 -17.64 -3.62 6.48
C LEU A 359 -16.53 -4.18 7.37
N PHE A 360 -16.20 -5.45 7.17
CA PHE A 360 -15.04 -6.09 7.76
C PHE A 360 -13.83 -5.92 6.86
N ARG A 361 -12.65 -5.79 7.47
CA ARG A 361 -11.38 -5.97 6.77
C ARG A 361 -11.01 -7.44 6.90
N VAL A 362 -11.30 -8.20 5.86
CA VAL A 362 -11.14 -9.65 5.81
C VAL A 362 -9.75 -10.00 5.30
N HIS A 363 -9.12 -10.97 5.93
CA HIS A 363 -7.91 -11.61 5.41
C HIS A 363 -8.01 -13.11 5.72
N GLU A 364 -8.32 -13.90 4.70
CA GLU A 364 -8.59 -15.32 4.85
C GLU A 364 -7.31 -16.14 5.02
N GLU A 365 -7.49 -17.38 5.46
CA GLU A 365 -6.43 -18.38 5.43
C GLU A 365 -5.92 -18.61 3.99
N PRO A 366 -4.62 -18.87 3.81
CA PRO A 366 -4.08 -19.37 2.55
C PRO A 366 -4.85 -20.57 1.99
N SER A 367 -4.98 -20.66 0.66
CA SER A 367 -5.58 -21.83 0.04
C SER A 367 -4.75 -23.11 0.30
N PRO A 368 -5.38 -24.30 0.31
CA PRO A 368 -4.67 -25.56 0.51
C PRO A 368 -3.48 -25.76 -0.45
N GLU A 369 -3.63 -25.34 -1.71
CA GLU A 369 -2.59 -25.47 -2.75
C GLU A 369 -1.37 -24.59 -2.45
N LYS A 370 -1.62 -23.34 -2.01
CA LYS A 370 -0.58 -22.41 -1.59
C LYS A 370 0.16 -22.92 -0.35
N LEU A 371 -0.55 -23.55 0.59
CA LEU A 371 0.06 -24.15 1.78
C LEU A 371 0.88 -25.38 1.45
N ASP A 372 0.40 -26.24 0.55
CA ASP A 372 1.18 -27.41 0.12
C ASP A 372 2.47 -26.96 -0.59
N SER A 373 2.41 -25.91 -1.42
CA SER A 373 3.62 -25.30 -2.03
C SER A 373 4.61 -24.75 -0.98
N LEU A 374 4.10 -24.09 0.07
CA LEU A 374 4.92 -23.63 1.19
C LEU A 374 5.55 -24.80 1.96
N ARG A 375 4.80 -25.89 2.19
CA ARG A 375 5.30 -27.10 2.85
C ARG A 375 6.42 -27.76 2.05
N GLU A 376 6.28 -27.83 0.73
CA GLU A 376 7.33 -28.36 -0.15
C GLU A 376 8.60 -27.52 -0.06
N THR A 377 8.47 -26.20 -0.10
CA THR A 377 9.60 -25.27 0.07
C THR A 377 10.26 -25.46 1.44
N ALA A 378 9.47 -25.50 2.51
CA ALA A 378 9.98 -25.73 3.87
C ALA A 378 10.71 -27.08 3.98
N SER A 379 10.12 -28.14 3.44
CA SER A 379 10.72 -29.48 3.44
C SER A 379 12.05 -29.52 2.67
N ALA A 380 12.16 -28.78 1.57
CA ALA A 380 13.40 -28.69 0.80
C ALA A 380 14.52 -27.97 1.59
N ALA A 381 14.15 -26.97 2.41
CA ALA A 381 15.04 -26.28 3.34
C ALA A 381 15.32 -27.07 4.64
N GLY A 382 14.86 -28.32 4.74
CA GLY A 382 15.00 -29.14 5.95
C GLY A 382 14.11 -28.74 7.12
N LEU A 383 13.12 -27.86 6.88
CA LEU A 383 12.14 -27.40 7.86
C LEU A 383 10.83 -28.19 7.73
N THR A 384 10.01 -28.19 8.78
CA THR A 384 8.73 -28.92 8.79
C THR A 384 7.57 -27.98 9.09
N LEU A 385 6.61 -27.92 8.18
CA LEU A 385 5.29 -27.33 8.41
C LEU A 385 4.24 -28.45 8.42
N ALA A 386 3.74 -28.80 9.62
CA ALA A 386 2.89 -29.97 9.80
C ALA A 386 1.60 -29.94 8.95
N LYS A 387 1.19 -31.13 8.49
CA LYS A 387 -0.07 -31.32 7.74
C LYS A 387 -1.20 -31.74 8.69
N GLY A 388 -2.41 -31.25 8.46
CA GLY A 388 -3.63 -31.71 9.15
C GLY A 388 -4.00 -30.95 10.44
N GLN A 389 -3.20 -29.99 10.88
CA GLN A 389 -3.62 -29.02 11.91
C GLN A 389 -4.39 -27.87 11.27
N VAL A 390 -5.39 -27.32 11.98
CA VAL A 390 -5.98 -26.03 11.61
C VAL A 390 -4.86 -24.99 11.59
N LEU A 391 -4.69 -24.32 10.47
CA LEU A 391 -3.60 -23.39 10.30
C LEU A 391 -3.80 -22.19 11.24
N GLN A 392 -2.73 -21.79 11.90
CA GLN A 392 -2.70 -20.60 12.73
C GLN A 392 -1.41 -19.86 12.43
N THR A 393 -1.42 -18.54 12.58
CA THR A 393 -0.24 -17.68 12.42
C THR A 393 0.96 -18.17 13.21
N ARG A 394 0.76 -18.69 14.43
CA ARG A 394 1.84 -19.28 15.25
C ARG A 394 2.62 -20.39 14.55
N HIS A 395 1.97 -21.18 13.70
CA HIS A 395 2.64 -22.25 12.95
C HIS A 395 3.55 -21.66 11.87
N LEU A 396 3.13 -20.55 11.26
CA LEU A 396 3.95 -19.80 10.29
C LEU A 396 5.08 -19.04 10.99
N ASN A 397 4.82 -18.40 12.14
CA ASN A 397 5.85 -17.75 12.94
C ASN A 397 6.90 -18.77 13.42
N ALA A 398 6.49 -19.97 13.83
CA ALA A 398 7.43 -21.04 14.19
C ALA A 398 8.31 -21.45 12.99
N LEU A 399 7.74 -21.54 11.79
CA LEU A 399 8.50 -21.79 10.56
C LEU A 399 9.49 -20.65 10.26
N LEU A 400 9.04 -19.40 10.34
CA LEU A 400 9.87 -18.21 10.12
C LEU A 400 11.02 -18.14 11.13
N ASN A 401 10.74 -18.39 12.41
CA ASN A 401 11.73 -18.41 13.48
C ASN A 401 12.74 -19.55 13.32
N ALA A 402 12.30 -20.73 12.86
CA ALA A 402 13.19 -21.86 12.57
C ALA A 402 14.09 -21.60 11.36
N ALA A 403 13.61 -20.81 10.39
CA ALA A 403 14.40 -20.39 9.23
C ALA A 403 15.33 -19.20 9.56
N ALA A 404 15.06 -18.44 10.61
CA ALA A 404 15.85 -17.27 10.97
C ALA A 404 17.33 -17.64 11.21
N GLY A 405 18.24 -16.91 10.56
CA GLY A 405 19.69 -17.15 10.65
C GLY A 405 20.22 -18.29 9.78
N THR A 406 19.38 -18.98 9.01
CA THR A 406 19.81 -19.94 7.99
C THR A 406 19.94 -19.28 6.61
N ASP A 407 20.60 -19.96 5.67
CA ASP A 407 20.72 -19.49 4.27
C ASP A 407 19.35 -19.41 3.57
N ASP A 408 18.35 -20.16 4.06
CA ASP A 408 16.98 -20.26 3.53
C ASP A 408 15.99 -19.26 4.15
N ALA A 409 16.40 -18.46 5.15
CA ALA A 409 15.53 -17.52 5.88
C ALA A 409 14.66 -16.67 4.94
N GLU A 410 15.28 -16.09 3.92
CA GLU A 410 14.64 -15.18 2.98
C GLU A 410 13.71 -15.91 2.00
N LEU A 411 14.09 -17.13 1.56
CA LEU A 411 13.24 -17.97 0.72
C LEU A 411 11.96 -18.34 1.46
N ILE A 412 12.08 -18.76 2.72
CA ILE A 412 10.94 -19.12 3.56
C ILE A 412 10.05 -17.90 3.83
N ASN A 413 10.62 -16.72 4.08
CA ASN A 413 9.87 -15.47 4.24
C ASN A 413 9.06 -15.14 2.98
N ILE A 414 9.71 -15.14 1.80
CA ILE A 414 9.05 -14.85 0.51
C ILE A 414 7.96 -15.88 0.20
N SER A 415 8.23 -17.16 0.38
CA SER A 415 7.24 -18.22 0.14
C SER A 415 6.07 -18.13 1.10
N THR A 416 6.31 -17.79 2.37
CA THR A 416 5.25 -17.54 3.36
C THR A 416 4.39 -16.36 2.93
N LEU A 417 4.99 -15.22 2.57
CA LEU A 417 4.26 -14.05 2.08
C LEU A 417 3.41 -14.37 0.84
N ARG A 418 3.94 -15.12 -0.12
CA ARG A 418 3.22 -15.51 -1.36
C ARG A 418 2.06 -16.47 -1.11
N SER A 419 2.18 -17.28 -0.07
CA SER A 419 1.10 -18.18 0.33
C SER A 419 -0.11 -17.42 0.89
N MET A 420 0.07 -16.20 1.40
CA MET A 420 -1.02 -15.40 1.95
C MET A 420 -2.03 -14.96 0.87
N THR A 421 -3.25 -14.69 1.32
CA THR A 421 -4.28 -14.03 0.54
C THR A 421 -4.11 -12.51 0.63
N GLN A 422 -4.69 -11.77 -0.32
CA GLN A 422 -4.75 -10.32 -0.18
C GLN A 422 -5.96 -9.96 0.68
N ALA A 423 -5.77 -9.08 1.67
CA ALA A 423 -6.89 -8.60 2.46
C ALA A 423 -7.85 -7.74 1.61
N TYR A 424 -9.14 -7.81 1.92
CA TYR A 424 -10.20 -7.12 1.18
C TYR A 424 -11.32 -6.65 2.11
N TYR A 425 -12.24 -5.82 1.60
CA TYR A 425 -13.42 -5.42 2.35
C TYR A 425 -14.60 -6.33 2.02
N GLY A 426 -15.28 -6.84 3.06
CA GLY A 426 -16.44 -7.74 2.92
C GLY A 426 -17.54 -7.43 3.94
N ILE A 427 -18.77 -7.86 3.64
CA ILE A 427 -19.91 -7.74 4.57
C ILE A 427 -20.00 -8.94 5.54
N GLU A 428 -19.41 -10.07 5.15
CA GLU A 428 -19.30 -11.26 5.97
C GLU A 428 -17.98 -11.25 6.73
N ASN A 429 -18.02 -11.73 7.98
CA ASN A 429 -16.83 -11.77 8.83
C ASN A 429 -16.14 -13.13 8.73
N PHE A 430 -15.07 -13.20 7.93
CA PHE A 430 -14.16 -14.35 7.88
C PHE A 430 -12.91 -14.17 8.75
N GLY A 431 -12.88 -13.13 9.59
CA GLY A 431 -11.74 -12.77 10.41
C GLY A 431 -10.57 -12.19 9.62
N HIS A 432 -9.47 -11.94 10.34
CA HIS A 432 -8.23 -11.41 9.79
C HIS A 432 -7.05 -12.29 10.19
N PHE A 433 -6.77 -13.30 9.37
CA PHE A 433 -5.75 -14.33 9.61
C PHE A 433 -4.38 -13.72 9.92
N GLY A 434 -3.89 -12.77 9.12
CA GLY A 434 -2.56 -12.18 9.32
C GLY A 434 -2.38 -11.42 10.65
N LEU A 435 -3.49 -10.95 11.25
CA LEU A 435 -3.47 -10.27 12.55
C LEU A 435 -3.88 -11.21 13.69
N ALA A 436 -4.25 -12.45 13.38
CA ALA A 436 -4.84 -13.41 14.29
C ALA A 436 -6.05 -12.84 15.06
N LEU A 437 -6.93 -12.11 14.36
CA LEU A 437 -8.12 -11.47 14.92
C LEU A 437 -9.40 -12.09 14.34
N ARG A 438 -10.42 -12.29 15.20
CA ARG A 438 -11.72 -12.83 14.79
C ARG A 438 -12.66 -11.76 14.22
N ASN A 439 -12.59 -10.54 14.75
CA ASN A 439 -13.42 -9.43 14.34
C ASN A 439 -12.49 -8.25 14.05
N TYR A 440 -12.51 -7.73 12.82
CA TYR A 440 -11.67 -6.61 12.45
C TYR A 440 -12.35 -5.75 11.38
N ALA A 441 -12.45 -4.45 11.64
CA ALA A 441 -12.99 -3.46 10.73
C ALA A 441 -12.10 -2.22 10.81
N HIS A 442 -11.82 -1.58 9.67
CA HIS A 442 -11.09 -0.31 9.69
C HIS A 442 -12.01 0.82 10.16
N PHE A 443 -11.63 1.50 11.23
CA PHE A 443 -12.34 2.61 11.88
C PHE A 443 -11.47 3.87 12.02
N THR A 444 -10.15 3.71 12.11
CA THR A 444 -9.23 4.73 12.58
C THR A 444 -8.69 5.70 11.54
N SER A 445 -9.14 5.65 10.28
CA SER A 445 -8.65 6.59 9.25
C SER A 445 -9.72 7.04 8.23
N PRO A 446 -10.84 7.62 8.68
CA PRO A 446 -11.95 8.04 7.81
C PRO A 446 -11.63 9.24 6.92
N ILE A 447 -10.56 10.00 7.15
CA ILE A 447 -10.15 11.09 6.25
C ILE A 447 -9.65 10.53 4.91
N ARG A 448 -9.02 9.34 4.96
CA ARG A 448 -8.32 8.73 3.82
C ARG A 448 -8.86 7.37 3.37
N ARG A 449 -9.83 6.79 4.07
CA ARG A 449 -10.46 5.51 3.69
C ARG A 449 -11.98 5.59 3.82
N TYR A 450 -12.68 5.28 2.73
CA TYR A 450 -14.14 5.27 2.70
C TYR A 450 -14.75 4.13 3.54
N ALA A 451 -14.02 3.02 3.71
CA ALA A 451 -14.44 1.93 4.59
C ALA A 451 -14.66 2.41 6.03
N ASP A 452 -13.72 3.18 6.56
CA ASP A 452 -13.77 3.75 7.91
C ASP A 452 -14.95 4.73 8.03
N LEU A 453 -15.22 5.53 7.00
CA LEU A 453 -16.40 6.40 6.95
C LEU A 453 -17.71 5.60 7.06
N ILE A 454 -17.80 4.44 6.41
CA ILE A 454 -18.96 3.53 6.53
C ILE A 454 -19.08 2.97 7.95
N VAL A 455 -17.97 2.58 8.57
CA VAL A 455 -17.96 2.10 9.97
C VAL A 455 -18.38 3.21 10.94
N HIS A 456 -17.91 4.46 10.75
CA HIS A 456 -18.36 5.63 11.50
C HIS A 456 -19.86 5.84 11.37
N ARG A 457 -20.39 5.80 10.15
CA ARG A 457 -21.83 5.89 9.87
C ARG A 457 -22.63 4.79 10.57
N ALA A 458 -22.13 3.56 10.56
CA ALA A 458 -22.77 2.44 11.25
C ALA A 458 -22.78 2.66 12.78
N LEU A 459 -21.71 3.19 13.36
CA LEU A 459 -21.65 3.57 14.78
C LEU A 459 -22.66 4.67 15.11
N VAL A 460 -22.75 5.71 14.28
CA VAL A 460 -23.73 6.81 14.46
C VAL A 460 -25.16 6.29 14.44
N THR A 461 -25.54 5.47 13.44
CA THR A 461 -26.90 4.91 13.36
C THR A 461 -27.20 3.99 14.53
N SER A 462 -26.27 3.09 14.87
CA SER A 462 -26.50 2.06 15.89
C SER A 462 -26.51 2.59 17.33
N HIS A 463 -26.02 3.80 17.57
CA HIS A 463 -26.14 4.52 18.84
C HIS A 463 -27.20 5.62 18.83
N GLY A 464 -27.78 5.95 17.67
CA GLY A 464 -28.77 7.02 17.54
C GLY A 464 -28.20 8.43 17.74
N TRP A 465 -26.91 8.65 17.41
CA TRP A 465 -26.24 9.94 17.60
C TRP A 465 -26.61 11.02 16.57
N GLY A 466 -27.38 10.69 15.55
CA GLY A 466 -27.73 11.64 14.50
C GLY A 466 -28.40 11.01 13.29
N LYS A 467 -28.71 11.86 12.31
CA LYS A 467 -29.30 11.47 11.00
C LYS A 467 -28.26 11.30 9.89
N ASP A 468 -27.00 11.45 10.24
CA ASP A 468 -25.82 11.39 9.39
C ASP A 468 -25.10 10.03 9.48
N GLY A 469 -25.78 9.03 10.05
CA GLY A 469 -25.31 7.65 10.07
C GLY A 469 -25.58 6.90 8.76
N LEU A 470 -25.40 5.59 8.80
CA LEU A 470 -25.56 4.69 7.65
C LEU A 470 -27.03 4.64 7.21
N ASP A 471 -27.29 5.02 5.95
CA ASP A 471 -28.63 5.06 5.37
C ASP A 471 -29.08 3.66 4.89
N PRO A 472 -30.38 3.29 4.97
CA PRO A 472 -30.88 2.02 4.43
C PRO A 472 -30.49 1.73 2.97
N ALA A 473 -30.46 2.74 2.10
CA ALA A 473 -30.04 2.58 0.72
C ALA A 473 -28.54 2.28 0.59
N GLU A 474 -27.71 2.75 1.52
CA GLU A 474 -26.30 2.35 1.58
C GLU A 474 -26.13 0.92 2.07
N VAL A 475 -26.96 0.48 3.02
CA VAL A 475 -26.98 -0.90 3.52
C VAL A 475 -27.29 -1.87 2.38
N GLU A 476 -28.27 -1.57 1.53
CA GLU A 476 -28.62 -2.39 0.36
C GLU A 476 -27.45 -2.49 -0.64
N ASN A 477 -26.60 -1.47 -0.73
CA ASN A 477 -25.47 -1.40 -1.66
C ASN A 477 -24.12 -1.71 -1.00
N LEU A 478 -24.12 -2.26 0.21
CA LEU A 478 -22.91 -2.41 1.03
C LEU A 478 -21.91 -3.39 0.41
N GLU A 479 -22.39 -4.52 -0.14
CA GLU A 479 -21.56 -5.52 -0.82
C GLU A 479 -20.87 -4.96 -2.08
N GLN A 480 -21.61 -4.21 -2.89
CA GLN A 480 -21.06 -3.52 -4.07
C GLN A 480 -20.04 -2.45 -3.65
N THR A 481 -20.30 -1.75 -2.55
CA THR A 481 -19.38 -0.78 -1.99
C THR A 481 -18.10 -1.44 -1.50
N ALA A 482 -18.19 -2.58 -0.82
CA ALA A 482 -17.04 -3.37 -0.36
C ALA A 482 -16.15 -3.83 -1.52
N THR A 483 -16.77 -4.35 -2.59
CA THR A 483 -16.07 -4.74 -3.83
C THR A 483 -15.37 -3.53 -4.45
N HIS A 484 -16.11 -2.43 -4.65
CA HIS A 484 -15.59 -1.22 -5.27
C HIS A 484 -14.40 -0.63 -4.52
N ILE A 485 -14.49 -0.46 -3.19
CA ILE A 485 -13.37 0.12 -2.42
C ILE A 485 -12.16 -0.81 -2.34
N SER A 486 -12.35 -2.14 -2.41
CA SER A 486 -11.26 -3.10 -2.55
C SER A 486 -10.55 -2.97 -3.90
N ASP A 487 -11.31 -2.74 -4.98
CA ASP A 487 -10.77 -2.46 -6.31
C ASP A 487 -10.00 -1.13 -6.35
N THR A 488 -10.51 -0.07 -5.72
CA THR A 488 -9.81 1.22 -5.67
C THR A 488 -8.53 1.17 -4.85
N GLU A 489 -8.52 0.38 -3.77
CA GLU A 489 -7.31 0.12 -2.97
C GLU A 489 -6.25 -0.59 -3.83
N ARG A 490 -6.65 -1.67 -4.54
CA ARG A 490 -5.76 -2.38 -5.48
C ARG A 490 -5.21 -1.47 -6.57
N ARG A 491 -6.07 -0.66 -7.17
CA ARG A 491 -5.68 0.34 -8.17
C ARG A 491 -4.64 1.33 -7.61
N SER A 492 -4.84 1.81 -6.40
CA SER A 492 -3.91 2.74 -5.74
C SER A 492 -2.54 2.07 -5.50
N MET A 493 -2.53 0.87 -4.92
CA MET A 493 -1.30 0.12 -4.67
C MET A 493 -0.51 -0.16 -5.96
N MET A 494 -1.19 -0.50 -7.07
CA MET A 494 -0.51 -0.69 -8.36
C MET A 494 0.10 0.62 -8.87
N ALA A 495 -0.61 1.75 -8.76
CA ALA A 495 -0.09 3.04 -9.19
C ALA A 495 1.10 3.52 -8.34
N GLU A 496 1.06 3.30 -7.02
CA GLU A 496 2.15 3.62 -6.10
C GLU A 496 3.40 2.78 -6.39
N ARG A 497 3.21 1.49 -6.66
CA ARG A 497 4.29 0.59 -7.08
C ARG A 497 4.90 1.03 -8.41
N ASP A 498 4.08 1.26 -9.44
CA ASP A 498 4.56 1.70 -10.76
C ASP A 498 5.34 3.03 -10.64
N THR A 499 4.89 3.94 -9.78
CA THR A 499 5.57 5.21 -9.50
C THR A 499 6.92 4.97 -8.85
N THR A 500 6.98 4.09 -7.84
CA THR A 500 8.22 3.69 -7.18
C THR A 500 9.19 3.09 -8.19
N ASP A 501 8.74 2.15 -9.02
CA ASP A 501 9.56 1.49 -10.04
C ASP A 501 10.13 2.50 -11.05
N ARG A 502 9.34 3.52 -11.45
CA ARG A 502 9.80 4.62 -12.31
C ARG A 502 10.85 5.50 -11.65
N TYR A 503 10.68 5.87 -10.37
CA TYR A 503 11.69 6.63 -9.62
C TYR A 503 12.99 5.83 -9.45
N LEU A 504 12.89 4.55 -9.12
CA LEU A 504 14.05 3.67 -9.01
C LEU A 504 14.77 3.51 -10.35
N ALA A 505 14.03 3.36 -11.45
CA ALA A 505 14.60 3.30 -12.79
C ALA A 505 15.27 4.63 -13.20
N ALA A 506 14.69 5.78 -12.85
CA ALA A 506 15.32 7.08 -13.05
C ALA A 506 16.64 7.18 -12.28
N PHE A 507 16.63 6.83 -10.99
CA PHE A 507 17.82 6.83 -10.13
C PHE A 507 18.94 5.90 -10.63
N LEU A 508 18.57 4.73 -11.17
CA LEU A 508 19.52 3.74 -11.67
C LEU A 508 19.99 4.01 -13.11
N SER A 509 19.34 4.89 -13.85
CA SER A 509 19.69 5.18 -15.26
C SER A 509 21.12 5.75 -15.42
N GLU A 510 21.60 6.51 -14.44
CA GLU A 510 22.97 7.03 -14.41
C GLU A 510 24.01 5.95 -14.04
N ARG A 511 23.57 4.77 -13.61
CA ARG A 511 24.40 3.64 -13.17
C ARG A 511 24.34 2.45 -14.13
N VAL A 512 23.83 2.64 -15.34
CA VAL A 512 23.86 1.61 -16.39
C VAL A 512 25.31 1.21 -16.67
N GLY A 513 25.58 -0.10 -16.69
CA GLY A 513 26.91 -0.68 -16.78
C GLY A 513 27.49 -1.14 -15.44
N ASN A 514 26.98 -0.64 -14.31
CA ASN A 514 27.46 -1.02 -12.99
C ASN A 514 26.96 -2.42 -12.58
N GLU A 515 27.70 -3.04 -11.67
CA GLU A 515 27.37 -4.33 -11.07
C GLU A 515 26.69 -4.09 -9.72
N PHE A 516 25.69 -4.92 -9.43
CA PHE A 516 24.89 -4.87 -8.22
C PHE A 516 24.71 -6.28 -7.67
N THR A 517 24.61 -6.38 -6.36
CA THR A 517 24.14 -7.61 -5.71
C THR A 517 22.63 -7.58 -5.57
N GLY A 518 22.05 -8.76 -5.57
CA GLY A 518 20.63 -8.91 -5.32
C GLY A 518 20.26 -10.36 -5.10
N ARG A 519 18.95 -10.60 -5.11
CA ARG A 519 18.40 -11.94 -4.96
C ARG A 519 17.29 -12.16 -5.96
N ILE A 520 17.20 -13.38 -6.47
CA ILE A 520 16.11 -13.78 -7.35
C ILE A 520 14.83 -13.79 -6.53
N ASN A 521 13.91 -12.88 -6.85
CA ASN A 521 12.64 -12.79 -6.16
C ASN A 521 11.50 -13.36 -7.00
N GLY A 522 11.65 -13.58 -8.31
CA GLY A 522 10.60 -14.14 -9.15
C GLY A 522 11.14 -14.87 -10.36
N ILE A 523 10.40 -15.86 -10.83
CA ILE A 523 10.73 -16.61 -12.03
C ILE A 523 9.52 -16.60 -12.96
N ALA A 524 9.77 -16.35 -14.23
CA ALA A 524 8.77 -16.40 -15.28
C ALA A 524 9.33 -17.14 -16.50
N ARG A 525 8.45 -17.58 -17.40
CA ARG A 525 8.86 -18.25 -18.65
C ARG A 525 9.87 -17.45 -19.48
N PHE A 526 9.83 -16.12 -19.40
CA PHE A 526 10.69 -15.23 -20.18
C PHE A 526 11.94 -14.74 -19.44
N GLY A 527 12.15 -15.11 -18.18
CA GLY A 527 13.32 -14.67 -17.42
C GLY A 527 13.17 -14.76 -15.90
N ALA A 528 14.17 -14.23 -15.20
CA ALA A 528 14.20 -14.15 -13.74
C ALA A 528 14.13 -12.70 -13.30
N PHE A 529 13.37 -12.41 -12.23
CA PHE A 529 13.34 -11.12 -11.59
C PHE A 529 14.31 -11.12 -10.41
N VAL A 530 15.15 -10.09 -10.34
CA VAL A 530 16.17 -9.90 -9.32
C VAL A 530 15.85 -8.61 -8.58
N ARG A 531 15.73 -8.70 -7.26
CA ARG A 531 15.63 -7.54 -6.38
C ARG A 531 17.03 -7.10 -5.96
N LEU A 532 17.38 -5.85 -6.24
CA LEU A 532 18.68 -5.29 -5.88
C LEU A 532 18.73 -5.00 -4.36
N ASP A 533 19.86 -5.30 -3.71
CA ASP A 533 20.01 -5.15 -2.26
C ASP A 533 19.92 -3.68 -1.83
N GLU A 534 20.72 -2.82 -2.47
CA GLU A 534 20.85 -1.41 -2.13
C GLU A 534 19.54 -0.64 -2.32
N THR A 535 18.92 -0.76 -3.49
CA THR A 535 17.78 0.08 -3.89
C THR A 535 16.43 -0.59 -3.70
N GLY A 536 16.38 -1.92 -3.62
CA GLY A 536 15.14 -2.69 -3.63
C GLY A 536 14.44 -2.76 -4.99
N ALA A 537 15.05 -2.21 -6.04
CA ALA A 537 14.48 -2.21 -7.37
C ALA A 537 14.41 -3.63 -7.94
N ASP A 538 13.31 -3.95 -8.63
CA ASP A 538 13.12 -5.22 -9.31
C ASP A 538 13.59 -5.08 -10.78
N GLY A 539 14.57 -5.88 -11.18
CA GLY A 539 15.05 -5.93 -12.56
C GLY A 539 14.87 -7.30 -13.21
N LEU A 540 14.61 -7.30 -14.51
CA LEU A 540 14.43 -8.52 -15.29
C LEU A 540 15.76 -8.96 -15.89
N VAL A 541 16.16 -10.20 -15.62
CA VAL A 541 17.16 -10.95 -16.39
C VAL A 541 16.43 -11.74 -17.47
N PRO A 542 16.49 -11.33 -18.75
CA PRO A 542 15.80 -12.04 -19.82
C PRO A 542 16.40 -13.45 -20.00
N VAL A 543 15.57 -14.45 -20.29
CA VAL A 543 16.07 -15.83 -20.49
C VAL A 543 17.13 -15.95 -21.59
N ARG A 544 17.05 -15.07 -22.60
CA ARG A 544 18.03 -14.96 -23.70
C ARG A 544 19.45 -14.55 -23.25
N THR A 545 19.62 -13.98 -22.06
CA THR A 545 20.93 -13.54 -21.54
C THR A 545 21.54 -14.55 -20.57
N LEU A 546 20.80 -15.58 -20.15
CA LEU A 546 21.27 -16.58 -19.16
C LEU A 546 22.29 -17.58 -19.71
N GLY A 547 22.45 -17.68 -21.03
CA GLY A 547 23.38 -18.61 -21.65
C GLY A 547 23.01 -18.97 -23.09
N ARG A 548 23.73 -19.94 -23.66
CA ARG A 548 23.48 -20.47 -25.02
C ARG A 548 22.57 -21.70 -25.04
N GLU A 549 22.26 -22.26 -23.88
CA GLU A 549 21.37 -23.40 -23.76
C GLU A 549 19.90 -22.99 -23.67
N PHE A 550 19.00 -23.95 -23.85
CA PHE A 550 17.56 -23.75 -23.66
C PHE A 550 17.21 -23.91 -22.17
N PHE A 551 16.42 -23.00 -21.62
CA PHE A 551 15.94 -23.10 -20.23
C PHE A 551 14.47 -23.55 -20.20
N HIS A 552 14.20 -24.63 -19.48
CA HIS A 552 12.85 -25.13 -19.22
C HIS A 552 12.28 -24.43 -17.99
N PHE A 553 11.14 -23.78 -18.15
CA PHE A 553 10.38 -23.18 -17.05
C PHE A 553 9.44 -24.20 -16.43
N ASP A 554 9.56 -24.39 -15.13
CA ASP A 554 8.60 -25.13 -14.31
C ASP A 554 7.79 -24.11 -13.49
N ALA A 555 6.48 -24.06 -13.74
CA ALA A 555 5.58 -23.10 -13.09
C ALA A 555 5.30 -23.46 -11.63
N ASP A 556 5.21 -24.76 -11.31
CA ASP A 556 4.87 -25.23 -9.97
C ASP A 556 6.09 -25.09 -9.06
N ALA A 557 7.27 -25.50 -9.54
CA ALA A 557 8.52 -25.32 -8.81
C ALA A 557 9.06 -23.89 -8.87
N SER A 558 8.50 -23.02 -9.73
CA SER A 558 9.01 -21.67 -10.00
C SER A 558 10.52 -21.65 -10.32
N THR A 559 10.95 -22.52 -11.24
CA THR A 559 12.37 -22.65 -11.63
C THR A 559 12.61 -22.50 -13.12
N LEU A 560 13.84 -22.13 -13.49
CA LEU A 560 14.37 -22.22 -14.86
C LEU A 560 15.56 -23.19 -14.86
N MET A 561 15.43 -24.32 -15.56
CA MET A 561 16.47 -25.35 -15.64
C MET A 561 17.10 -25.41 -17.04
N GLY A 562 18.42 -25.29 -17.11
CA GLY A 562 19.20 -25.44 -18.34
C GLY A 562 19.14 -26.87 -18.88
N ALA A 563 18.81 -27.02 -20.16
CA ALA A 563 18.63 -28.32 -20.81
C ALA A 563 19.93 -29.10 -21.00
N ASP A 564 21.06 -28.41 -21.17
CA ASP A 564 22.36 -29.04 -21.43
C ASP A 564 23.14 -29.23 -20.12
N THR A 565 23.08 -28.25 -19.23
CA THR A 565 23.89 -28.20 -18.01
C THR A 565 23.16 -28.71 -16.77
N GLY A 566 21.82 -28.78 -16.83
CA GLY A 566 20.98 -29.03 -15.66
C GLY A 566 21.02 -27.90 -14.62
N PHE A 567 21.61 -26.76 -14.95
CA PHE A 567 21.73 -25.62 -14.05
C PHE A 567 20.35 -25.04 -13.72
N VAL A 568 20.03 -24.96 -12.44
CA VAL A 568 18.72 -24.51 -11.95
C VAL A 568 18.83 -23.10 -11.39
N ILE A 569 17.94 -22.24 -11.85
CA ILE A 569 17.69 -20.92 -11.30
C ILE A 569 16.35 -20.97 -10.56
N THR A 570 16.37 -20.60 -9.29
CA THR A 570 15.20 -20.60 -8.40
C THR A 570 15.14 -19.33 -7.56
N ILE A 571 13.98 -19.07 -6.98
CA ILE A 571 13.77 -17.96 -6.05
C ILE A 571 14.68 -18.15 -4.84
N GLY A 572 15.16 -17.04 -4.30
CA GLY A 572 16.00 -17.03 -3.10
C GLY A 572 17.50 -17.09 -3.40
N GLN A 573 17.94 -17.39 -4.61
CA GLN A 573 19.39 -17.45 -4.91
C GLN A 573 20.02 -16.06 -4.93
N ARG A 574 21.23 -15.94 -4.37
CA ARG A 574 22.02 -14.71 -4.36
C ARG A 574 22.68 -14.55 -5.73
N VAL A 575 22.64 -13.33 -6.26
CA VAL A 575 23.16 -13.05 -7.60
C VAL A 575 23.97 -11.78 -7.62
N THR A 576 24.99 -11.76 -8.49
CA THR A 576 25.58 -10.51 -8.97
C THR A 576 25.10 -10.27 -10.40
N VAL A 577 24.60 -9.08 -10.65
CA VAL A 577 23.99 -8.68 -11.92
C VAL A 577 24.61 -7.38 -12.42
N ARG A 578 24.69 -7.21 -13.73
CA ARG A 578 25.02 -5.92 -14.36
C ARG A 578 23.76 -5.25 -14.84
N LEU A 579 23.59 -3.97 -14.54
CA LEU A 579 22.51 -3.18 -15.11
C LEU A 579 22.81 -2.87 -16.59
N THR A 580 21.98 -3.37 -17.50
CA THR A 580 22.19 -3.20 -18.95
C THR A 580 21.32 -2.12 -19.57
N GLU A 581 20.11 -1.93 -19.05
CA GLU A 581 19.17 -0.93 -19.52
C GLU A 581 18.30 -0.49 -18.34
N ALA A 582 18.01 0.81 -18.28
CA ALA A 582 17.03 1.38 -17.36
C ALA A 582 16.11 2.31 -18.15
N THR A 583 14.81 2.11 -18.01
CA THR A 583 13.78 2.82 -18.78
C THR A 583 12.86 3.55 -17.80
N PRO A 584 13.18 4.81 -17.42
CA PRO A 584 12.42 5.56 -16.40
C PRO A 584 10.94 5.71 -16.73
N VAL A 585 10.60 5.89 -18.01
CA VAL A 585 9.21 6.09 -18.47
C VAL A 585 8.34 4.85 -18.23
N THR A 586 8.91 3.64 -18.17
CA THR A 586 8.15 2.41 -17.92
C THR A 586 8.46 1.79 -16.55
N GLY A 587 9.43 2.34 -15.79
CA GLY A 587 9.96 1.72 -14.58
C GLY A 587 10.73 0.42 -14.84
N GLY A 588 11.14 0.17 -16.09
CA GLY A 588 11.76 -1.10 -16.48
C GLY A 588 13.26 -1.11 -16.25
N LEU A 589 13.78 -2.20 -15.67
CA LEU A 589 15.22 -2.47 -15.55
C LEU A 589 15.55 -3.80 -16.23
N GLN A 590 16.56 -3.81 -17.11
CA GLN A 590 17.12 -5.05 -17.66
C GLN A 590 18.49 -5.32 -17.07
N LEU A 591 18.67 -6.56 -16.66
CA LEU A 591 19.85 -7.06 -15.97
C LEU A 591 20.52 -8.17 -16.80
N GLU A 592 21.84 -8.22 -16.74
CA GLU A 592 22.64 -9.35 -17.17
C GLU A 592 23.11 -10.10 -15.91
N LEU A 593 22.83 -11.40 -15.82
CA LEU A 593 23.29 -12.23 -14.71
C LEU A 593 24.78 -12.55 -14.89
N LEU A 594 25.60 -12.26 -13.88
CA LEU A 594 27.04 -12.52 -13.89
C LEU A 594 27.38 -13.78 -13.09
N THR A 595 26.87 -13.85 -11.86
CA THR A 595 27.09 -14.97 -10.94
C THR A 595 25.82 -15.32 -10.19
N ILE A 596 25.68 -16.59 -9.80
CA ILE A 596 24.69 -17.08 -8.85
C ILE A 596 25.43 -17.83 -7.74
N ASP A 597 25.11 -17.56 -6.47
CA ASP A 597 25.73 -18.19 -5.30
C ASP A 597 27.28 -18.26 -5.44
N ASP A 598 27.88 -17.13 -5.84
CA ASP A 598 29.31 -16.92 -6.12
C ASP A 598 29.93 -17.80 -7.22
N LYS A 599 29.10 -18.45 -8.05
CA LYS A 599 29.53 -19.24 -9.20
C LYS A 599 29.21 -18.53 -10.51
N VAL A 600 30.19 -18.52 -11.42
CA VAL A 600 30.00 -18.01 -12.78
C VAL A 600 29.05 -18.94 -13.54
N LEU A 601 28.15 -18.36 -14.33
CA LEU A 601 27.23 -19.11 -15.18
C LEU A 601 27.98 -20.13 -16.06
N PRO A 602 27.46 -21.36 -16.21
CA PRO A 602 28.03 -22.33 -17.13
C PRO A 602 27.97 -21.76 -18.56
N ARG A 603 29.13 -21.47 -19.16
CA ARG A 603 29.19 -21.19 -20.59
C ARG A 603 28.99 -22.53 -21.30
N GLY A 604 27.77 -22.76 -21.79
CA GLY A 604 27.42 -23.94 -22.60
C GLY A 604 28.57 -24.28 -23.55
N GLY A 605 29.09 -25.49 -23.40
CA GLY A 605 30.38 -25.88 -23.96
C GLY A 605 30.49 -25.54 -25.45
N SER A 606 31.60 -24.92 -25.82
CA SER A 606 32.12 -25.00 -27.18
C SER A 606 31.98 -26.44 -27.66
N ARG A 607 31.22 -26.66 -28.75
CA ARG A 607 31.34 -27.90 -29.53
C ARG A 607 32.83 -28.10 -29.82
N SER A 608 33.49 -29.00 -29.10
CA SER A 608 34.86 -29.40 -29.44
C SER A 608 34.86 -29.90 -30.89
N PRO A 609 35.72 -29.37 -31.77
CA PRO A 609 35.92 -29.91 -33.11
C PRO A 609 36.80 -31.16 -33.00
N ALA A 610 36.23 -32.26 -32.52
CA ALA A 610 36.78 -33.60 -32.68
C ALA A 610 35.74 -34.36 -33.51
N GLY A 611 35.96 -34.65 -34.78
CA GLY A 611 37.16 -35.19 -35.38
C GLY A 611 36.62 -36.28 -36.31
N ARG A 612 36.85 -36.11 -37.61
CA ARG A 612 36.58 -37.15 -38.60
C ARG A 612 37.30 -38.43 -38.16
N SER A 613 36.54 -39.42 -37.70
CA SER A 613 36.99 -40.80 -37.67
C SER A 613 35.85 -41.70 -38.11
N SER A 614 36.02 -42.20 -39.33
CA SER A 614 35.26 -43.28 -39.95
C SER A 614 35.28 -44.53 -39.08
N GLY A 615 34.11 -45.07 -38.72
CA GLY A 615 34.04 -46.30 -37.94
C GLY A 615 32.66 -46.98 -37.95
N LYS A 616 32.36 -47.67 -39.06
CA LYS A 616 31.40 -48.80 -39.21
C LYS A 616 30.17 -48.87 -38.30
N ARG A 617 29.02 -48.55 -38.90
CA ARG A 617 27.69 -49.10 -38.59
C ARG A 617 27.74 -50.62 -38.34
N LYS A 618 27.37 -51.08 -37.14
CA LYS A 618 26.77 -52.41 -36.93
C LYS A 618 25.30 -52.24 -36.53
N LYS A 619 24.41 -52.67 -37.41
CA LYS A 619 22.97 -52.81 -37.18
C LYS A 619 22.73 -53.95 -36.19
N SER A 620 21.90 -53.76 -35.16
CA SER A 620 21.11 -54.85 -34.57
C SER A 620 19.77 -54.35 -34.01
N LYS A 621 18.73 -54.53 -34.84
CA LYS A 621 17.34 -54.92 -34.55
C LYS A 621 16.72 -54.51 -33.20
N VAL A 622 15.86 -53.50 -33.27
CA VAL A 622 14.70 -53.34 -32.39
C VAL A 622 13.62 -54.35 -32.82
N LYS A 623 13.19 -55.23 -31.91
CA LYS A 623 11.94 -56.00 -32.06
C LYS A 623 11.28 -56.23 -30.70
N ARG A 624 10.12 -55.58 -30.52
CA ARG A 624 8.94 -55.94 -29.71
C ARG A 624 9.13 -56.23 -28.21
N LYS A 625 8.49 -55.40 -27.39
CA LYS A 625 7.74 -55.86 -26.21
C LYS A 625 6.61 -54.89 -25.84
N ASN A 626 5.53 -54.93 -26.63
CA ASN A 626 4.18 -54.77 -26.08
C ASN A 626 3.67 -56.17 -25.68
N ASP A 627 2.79 -56.20 -24.69
CA ASP A 627 2.03 -57.34 -24.17
C ASP A 627 2.73 -58.27 -23.18
N LYS A 628 2.64 -57.90 -21.90
CA LYS A 628 2.18 -58.78 -20.81
C LYS A 628 2.01 -57.96 -19.54
N ILE A 629 0.76 -57.74 -19.13
CA ILE A 629 0.20 -58.03 -17.79
C ILE A 629 -1.20 -57.37 -17.77
N LYS A 630 -2.17 -58.05 -18.37
CA LYS A 630 -3.56 -58.07 -17.90
C LYS A 630 -4.07 -59.50 -18.06
N ARG A 631 -4.74 -59.98 -17.01
CA ARG A 631 -5.45 -61.28 -16.81
C ARG A 631 -4.65 -62.44 -16.22
N LYS A 632 -4.69 -62.51 -14.89
CA LYS A 632 -5.32 -63.64 -14.18
C LYS A 632 -6.13 -63.05 -13.03
N VAL A 633 -7.45 -63.17 -13.10
CA VAL A 633 -8.37 -63.71 -12.07
C VAL A 633 -9.79 -63.48 -12.60
N VAL A 634 -10.43 -64.54 -13.08
CA VAL A 634 -11.89 -64.62 -13.23
C VAL A 634 -12.35 -65.99 -12.71
N ARG A 635 -13.16 -65.90 -11.64
CA ARG A 635 -14.27 -66.77 -11.18
C ARG A 635 -14.02 -68.21 -10.70
N LYS A 636 -14.61 -68.51 -9.53
CA LYS A 636 -15.94 -69.16 -9.46
C LYS A 636 -16.66 -68.96 -8.12
N ARG A 637 -17.99 -68.85 -8.24
CA ARG A 637 -19.04 -68.83 -7.19
C ARG A 637 -19.07 -70.14 -6.38
N LYS A 638 -19.49 -70.06 -5.12
CA LYS A 638 -20.72 -70.68 -4.65
C LYS A 638 -21.40 -69.75 -3.66
#